data_AF-A0A2P6MN78-F1
#
_entry.id   AF-A0A2P6MN78-F1
#
_cell.length_a   1.000
_cell.length_b   1.000
_cell.length_c   1.000
_cell.angle_alpha   90.00
_cell.angle_beta   90.00
_cell.angle_gamma   90.00
#
_symmetry.space_group_name_H-M   'P 1'
#
loop_
_entity.id
_entity.type
_entity.pdbx_description
1 polymer ?
#
loop_
_entity_poly.entity_id
_entity_poly.type
_entity_poly.pdbx_seq_one_letter_code
_entity_poly.pdbx_strand_id
1 'polypeptide(L)'
;MVRLPLYSTLYGRIFKVVSTPECKLDSSIYKCSGSRNIYESEIHCFTKLLRQWLLPGEIIDDQDATDAYRETREFMQTCGHFSRQLMVVTSIYCDRFVQKHGLIRTSSLMHLLYLGGMTAMKFWVDEGVSLEQVSQFLRIHYKDMPKVERSFLTVLEYWLYISPEQLTPYEAIGKIKVGGLDRAFPLSSVQLSNACHVRKVRVRIPPLSQPGGTLSADRIILQLTLGLLTLALCIGCCVAQQCNLKPGNRSPNDAYWLSEPSLHNGFSPYLNDNSYRVYRNVKDFGARGDGVTDDTAAINAAITTPGNRCGLGCDSTTIKPALVYFPSGTYLISSPLIQYYLTQFVGDANNPPTLLAAANFEGAWMIQSDPYVSLRSYIALLNLNQGPNGFNWFTNQNNFYRQVRNFIIDTRRVPATGNIVGVHWQVAQATSLTNIVFRMNEDSNTNHQGVWMENGSGGFMSDLTFYGGKFGMWVGCQQFTSRNLEFHNAKTAIFMNWNWGWAFKGIKIENCDIGIDLSTDQVNQTVGSLLLLDASIKNTNIAVKTSMTANTYPPSSGTLTLDHVRLENVQKAVADHQGNALLQGGSYTVESWVQGHVYNSNSTGGFYRGNLPVVPKNPILMGGDGNFFERARPQYEQYSIHDIINVKDEGAKGDGQTDDTAALTATLKKWAGCKIIFFPFGSYVITSTLYVPPESRIVGEVWSQIKAAGSFFSDARNPRPAVQVGLPGQRGTVEISDILFTTGGNTAGAIIVEWNIRDGSQGSSGMWDSHFRVGGALGTNMQRGNCASLKSPTDACMGAYLLLHLTETSSAYLENVWVWTADHDLDGDGQTSIFAGRGVLVESSVGPIWLYGTASEHNTLYQYSLVNTKNLFATMIQTETPYYQGTPLAPAPFNSDRPFHDPSFDSCTGPTCGYAWGLNIVNSSAIYFYGAGLYNFFNNYDQKCLDWFCQDSMVNIEQEKYDGPGIYLFNLATKAADTMVVSNTRPKISYKGHYAGFCSSIIDLNHAGNGGVNPLPTDIPTPTRNPDPTRQPDPTRKPDPTRKPDPTHQPDPTHKPDPTRNPDPTNNGPAKCQGNPCGGNDQCCPDASHGQQCFNPSTYRCAVDDSNGKTYLCSKEDGSCNGQCYNKRDYHCSNGQLQHN
;
A
#
# COMPACT_ATOMS: atom_id res chain seq x y z
N MET A 1 67.87 -21.72 26.45
CA MET A 1 68.91 -22.66 25.99
C MET A 1 68.31 -23.42 24.83
N VAL A 2 68.66 -23.12 23.57
CA VAL A 2 69.95 -23.45 22.92
C VAL A 2 70.08 -24.97 22.88
N ARG A 3 70.19 -25.68 21.75
CA ARG A 3 70.33 -25.34 20.32
C ARG A 3 70.49 -26.69 19.58
N LEU A 4 70.31 -26.61 18.26
CA LEU A 4 70.93 -27.42 17.18
C LEU A 4 70.00 -28.43 16.48
N PRO A 5 70.19 -28.67 15.17
CA PRO A 5 70.62 -27.71 14.12
C PRO A 5 70.07 -27.99 12.69
N LEU A 6 70.36 -27.06 11.75
CA LEU A 6 70.65 -27.24 10.30
C LEU A 6 69.57 -27.93 9.44
N TYR A 7 68.91 -27.29 8.46
CA TYR A 7 69.46 -26.41 7.43
C TYR A 7 68.72 -25.08 7.32
N SER A 8 69.50 -24.03 7.41
CA SER A 8 69.14 -22.62 7.36
C SER A 8 69.90 -21.97 6.20
N THR A 9 69.20 -21.18 5.40
CA THR A 9 69.49 -19.75 5.13
C THR A 9 70.75 -19.30 4.34
N LEU A 10 70.61 -18.05 3.85
CA LEU A 10 71.63 -17.06 3.43
C LEU A 10 72.09 -17.18 1.96
N TYR A 11 72.05 -16.12 1.15
CA TYR A 11 72.29 -14.71 1.46
C TYR A 11 71.33 -13.76 0.72
N GLY A 12 70.74 -12.82 1.46
CA GLY A 12 70.50 -11.49 0.90
C GLY A 12 71.78 -10.66 0.93
N ARG A 13 71.95 -9.73 -0.02
CA ARG A 13 72.47 -8.37 0.17
C ARG A 13 72.70 -7.69 -1.19
N ILE A 14 72.52 -6.36 -1.19
CA ILE A 14 72.89 -5.35 -2.19
C ILE A 14 71.94 -5.38 -3.42
N PHE A 15 71.08 -4.38 -3.69
CA PHE A 15 71.48 -3.02 -4.07
C PHE A 15 70.52 -1.89 -3.65
N LYS A 16 71.19 -0.78 -3.34
CA LYS A 16 70.80 0.59 -3.04
C LYS A 16 69.63 1.19 -3.83
N VAL A 17 68.90 2.04 -3.09
CA VAL A 17 68.37 3.36 -3.47
C VAL A 17 68.94 3.91 -4.79
N VAL A 18 68.06 4.13 -5.77
CA VAL A 18 68.14 5.28 -6.69
C VAL A 18 66.73 5.87 -6.83
N SER A 19 66.67 7.18 -6.65
CA SER A 19 65.54 8.11 -6.68
C SER A 19 64.94 8.33 -8.08
N THR A 20 63.59 8.37 -8.16
CA THR A 20 62.64 9.24 -8.96
C THR A 20 62.94 9.64 -10.43
N PRO A 21 61.95 10.09 -11.27
CA PRO A 21 60.47 10.06 -11.17
C PRO A 21 59.76 9.61 -12.49
N GLU A 22 58.43 9.73 -12.48
CA GLU A 22 57.49 9.79 -13.63
C GLU A 22 56.83 8.49 -14.10
N CYS A 23 55.70 8.19 -13.45
CA CYS A 23 54.55 7.59 -14.12
C CYS A 23 54.11 8.48 -15.29
N LYS A 24 54.23 7.97 -16.51
CA LYS A 24 53.26 8.25 -17.58
C LYS A 24 52.55 6.95 -17.92
N LEU A 25 51.25 6.92 -17.64
CA LEU A 25 50.33 5.89 -18.10
C LEU A 25 50.23 5.99 -19.63
N ASP A 26 50.78 4.99 -20.33
CA ASP A 26 50.57 4.79 -21.76
C ASP A 26 49.87 3.43 -22.00
N SER A 27 48.94 3.46 -22.94
CA SER A 27 48.03 2.42 -23.46
C SER A 27 48.69 1.17 -24.08
N SER A 28 49.98 0.91 -23.83
CA SER A 28 50.75 -0.19 -24.44
C SER A 28 50.93 -1.45 -23.54
N ILE A 29 50.13 -1.57 -22.48
CA ILE A 29 50.38 -2.45 -21.31
C ILE A 29 50.46 -3.98 -21.62
N TYR A 30 49.90 -4.46 -22.74
CA TYR A 30 49.72 -5.91 -22.99
C TYR A 30 50.45 -6.53 -24.19
N LYS A 31 51.38 -5.82 -24.86
CA LYS A 31 52.16 -6.44 -25.95
C LYS A 31 53.32 -7.29 -25.42
N CYS A 32 53.13 -8.62 -25.39
CA CYS A 32 54.21 -9.60 -25.20
C CYS A 32 54.69 -10.11 -26.57
N SER A 33 55.74 -9.53 -27.15
CA SER A 33 56.37 -10.07 -28.37
C SER A 33 57.86 -10.25 -28.15
N GLY A 34 58.31 -11.49 -27.94
CA GLY A 34 59.74 -11.76 -27.72
C GLY A 34 60.23 -13.21 -27.75
N SER A 35 59.38 -14.23 -27.54
CA SER A 35 59.82 -15.65 -27.54
C SER A 35 59.37 -16.42 -28.80
N ARG A 36 60.22 -17.35 -29.28
CA ARG A 36 59.93 -18.29 -30.39
C ARG A 36 59.06 -19.48 -29.94
N ASN A 37 58.77 -19.62 -28.65
CA ASN A 37 57.96 -20.71 -28.08
C ASN A 37 56.71 -20.17 -27.37
N ILE A 38 55.53 -20.67 -27.75
CA ILE A 38 54.22 -20.22 -27.22
C ILE A 38 54.11 -20.42 -25.69
N TYR A 39 54.73 -21.48 -25.16
CA TYR A 39 54.68 -21.76 -23.71
C TYR A 39 55.52 -20.78 -22.89
N GLU A 40 56.68 -20.36 -23.40
CA GLU A 40 57.52 -19.36 -22.75
C GLU A 40 56.90 -17.97 -22.80
N SER A 41 56.18 -17.63 -23.88
CA SER A 41 55.45 -16.36 -23.96
C SER A 41 54.28 -16.30 -22.97
N GLU A 42 53.57 -17.41 -22.74
CA GLU A 42 52.48 -17.50 -21.75
C GLU A 42 53.00 -17.26 -20.33
N ILE A 43 54.08 -17.95 -19.96
CA ILE A 43 54.75 -17.77 -18.66
C ILE A 43 55.21 -16.33 -18.51
N HIS A 44 55.84 -15.75 -19.53
CA HIS A 44 56.35 -14.38 -19.47
C HIS A 44 55.23 -13.35 -19.22
N CYS A 45 54.07 -13.47 -19.88
CA CYS A 45 52.96 -12.55 -19.64
C CYS A 45 52.32 -12.77 -18.26
N PHE A 46 52.19 -14.03 -17.83
CA PHE A 46 51.67 -14.35 -16.49
C PHE A 46 52.58 -13.76 -15.40
N THR A 47 53.90 -13.92 -15.53
CA THR A 47 54.89 -13.32 -14.63
C THR A 47 54.77 -11.80 -14.55
N LYS A 48 54.53 -11.13 -15.69
CA LYS A 48 54.31 -9.67 -15.72
C LYS A 48 53.05 -9.28 -14.94
N LEU A 49 51.97 -10.06 -15.07
CA LEU A 49 50.70 -9.82 -14.37
C LEU A 49 50.85 -10.04 -12.86
N LEU A 50 51.50 -11.13 -12.43
CA LEU A 50 51.75 -11.39 -11.00
C LEU A 50 52.50 -10.24 -10.33
N ARG A 51 53.50 -9.66 -11.02
CA ARG A 51 54.27 -8.50 -10.51
C ARG A 51 53.41 -7.25 -10.32
N GLN A 52 52.37 -7.07 -11.14
CA GLN A 52 51.45 -5.96 -11.00
C GLN A 52 50.49 -6.13 -9.83
N TRP A 53 50.35 -7.34 -9.29
CA TRP A 53 49.49 -7.58 -8.15
C TRP A 53 50.16 -7.32 -6.82
N LEU A 54 51.49 -7.18 -6.78
CA LEU A 54 52.25 -7.12 -5.54
C LEU A 54 52.35 -5.70 -4.99
N LEU A 55 52.32 -5.58 -3.66
CA LEU A 55 52.52 -4.30 -2.96
C LEU A 55 53.90 -3.70 -3.26
N PRO A 56 54.04 -2.36 -3.19
CA PRO A 56 55.33 -1.70 -3.38
C PRO A 56 56.40 -2.28 -2.44
N GLY A 57 57.49 -2.80 -3.00
CA GLY A 57 58.61 -3.40 -2.25
C GLY A 57 58.55 -4.93 -2.11
N GLU A 58 57.45 -5.57 -2.48
CA GLU A 58 57.36 -7.01 -2.67
C GLU A 58 57.95 -7.38 -4.05
N ILE A 59 58.75 -8.44 -4.13
CA ILE A 59 59.42 -8.88 -5.37
C ILE A 59 59.15 -10.37 -5.54
N ILE A 60 58.73 -10.76 -6.75
CA ILE A 60 58.72 -12.14 -7.21
C ILE A 60 59.69 -12.28 -8.40
N ASP A 61 60.64 -13.20 -8.26
CA ASP A 61 61.60 -13.47 -9.34
C ASP A 61 60.94 -14.26 -10.48
N ASP A 62 61.64 -14.36 -11.62
CA ASP A 62 61.09 -15.04 -12.79
C ASP A 62 60.89 -16.55 -12.57
N GLN A 63 61.66 -17.16 -11.67
CA GLN A 63 61.58 -18.59 -11.37
C GLN A 63 60.37 -18.89 -10.49
N ASP A 64 60.16 -18.11 -9.43
CA ASP A 64 59.01 -18.20 -8.52
C ASP A 64 57.70 -17.94 -9.27
N ALA A 65 57.69 -16.97 -10.20
CA ALA A 65 56.51 -16.70 -11.02
C ALA A 65 56.24 -17.83 -12.04
N THR A 66 57.29 -18.43 -12.58
CA THR A 66 57.18 -19.63 -13.44
C THR A 66 56.65 -20.82 -12.65
N ASP A 67 57.09 -20.98 -11.41
CA ASP A 67 56.64 -22.04 -10.51
C ASP A 67 55.17 -21.82 -10.12
N ALA A 68 54.75 -20.58 -9.83
CA ALA A 68 53.35 -20.24 -9.56
C ALA A 68 52.43 -20.57 -10.75
N TYR A 69 52.86 -20.30 -11.98
CA TYR A 69 52.12 -20.68 -13.19
C TYR A 69 52.00 -22.20 -13.32
N ARG A 70 53.12 -22.92 -13.13
CA ARG A 70 53.16 -24.39 -13.22
C ARG A 70 52.26 -25.03 -12.16
N GLU A 71 52.34 -24.57 -10.91
CA GLU A 71 51.55 -25.10 -9.80
C GLU A 71 50.05 -24.83 -9.98
N THR A 72 49.67 -23.64 -10.45
CA THR A 72 48.26 -23.32 -10.75
C THR A 72 47.70 -24.23 -11.84
N ARG A 73 48.50 -24.50 -12.88
CA ARG A 73 48.17 -25.46 -13.93
C ARG A 73 48.05 -26.89 -13.39
N GLU A 74 49.00 -27.34 -12.57
CA GLU A 74 48.98 -28.68 -11.96
C GLU A 74 47.77 -28.86 -11.03
N PHE A 75 47.41 -27.82 -10.27
CA PHE A 75 46.19 -27.77 -9.47
C PHE A 75 44.93 -28.02 -10.32
N MET A 76 44.77 -27.28 -11.42
CA MET A 76 43.65 -27.46 -12.35
C MET A 76 43.63 -28.84 -13.01
N GLN A 77 44.80 -29.36 -13.41
CA GLN A 77 44.93 -30.71 -13.95
C GLN A 77 44.54 -31.78 -12.93
N THR A 78 44.92 -31.61 -11.67
CA THR A 78 44.60 -32.55 -10.59
C THR A 78 43.10 -32.55 -10.28
N CYS A 79 42.43 -31.40 -10.45
CA CYS A 79 40.98 -31.28 -10.39
C CYS A 79 40.25 -31.85 -11.63
N GLY A 80 40.99 -32.41 -12.59
CA GLY A 80 40.43 -33.05 -13.79
C GLY A 80 40.11 -32.10 -14.95
N HIS A 81 40.38 -30.79 -14.80
CA HIS A 81 39.93 -29.76 -15.74
C HIS A 81 41.05 -28.75 -16.03
N PHE A 82 41.83 -29.00 -17.07
CA PHE A 82 42.82 -28.02 -17.56
C PHE A 82 42.59 -27.69 -19.03
N SER A 83 42.43 -26.40 -19.32
CA SER A 83 42.58 -25.83 -20.64
C SER A 83 43.33 -24.51 -20.52
N ARG A 84 44.01 -24.08 -21.59
CA ARG A 84 44.66 -22.76 -21.61
C ARG A 84 43.66 -21.62 -21.40
N GLN A 85 42.41 -21.82 -21.82
CA GLN A 85 41.33 -20.85 -21.63
C GLN A 85 41.02 -20.64 -20.14
N LEU A 86 41.07 -21.70 -19.32
CA LEU A 86 40.84 -21.59 -17.88
C LEU A 86 41.95 -20.82 -17.15
N MET A 87 43.21 -20.93 -17.60
CA MET A 87 44.31 -20.12 -17.06
C MET A 87 44.11 -18.62 -17.35
N VAL A 88 43.58 -18.28 -18.53
CA VAL A 88 43.26 -16.90 -18.89
C VAL A 88 42.13 -16.37 -18.00
N VAL A 89 41.03 -17.12 -17.86
CA VAL A 89 39.90 -16.74 -16.99
C VAL A 89 40.34 -16.60 -15.53
N THR A 90 41.17 -17.52 -15.05
CA THR A 90 41.75 -17.47 -13.70
C THR A 90 42.55 -16.18 -13.49
N SER A 91 43.39 -15.82 -14.46
CA SER A 91 44.17 -14.60 -14.40
C SER A 91 43.28 -13.35 -14.36
N ILE A 92 42.19 -13.33 -15.14
CA ILE A 92 41.22 -12.23 -15.15
C ILE A 92 40.51 -12.10 -13.80
N TYR A 93 40.08 -13.20 -13.20
CA TYR A 93 39.41 -13.17 -11.90
C TYR A 93 40.34 -12.73 -10.78
N CYS A 94 41.57 -13.23 -10.77
CA CYS A 94 42.58 -12.78 -9.82
C CYS A 94 42.94 -11.30 -10.00
N ASP A 95 43.06 -10.83 -11.26
CA ASP A 95 43.36 -9.43 -11.55
C ASP A 95 42.24 -8.50 -11.09
N ARG A 96 40.97 -8.83 -11.38
CA ARG A 96 39.81 -8.07 -10.88
C ARG A 96 39.76 -8.03 -9.36
N PHE A 97 40.07 -9.15 -8.72
CA PHE A 97 40.15 -9.22 -7.26
C PHE A 97 41.20 -8.23 -6.72
N VAL A 98 42.38 -8.18 -7.33
CA VAL A 98 43.46 -7.27 -6.94
C VAL A 98 43.14 -5.81 -7.27
N GLN A 99 42.52 -5.53 -8.42
CA GLN A 99 42.08 -4.18 -8.77
C GLN A 99 41.07 -3.62 -7.75
N LYS A 100 40.22 -4.47 -7.19
CA LYS A 100 39.18 -4.08 -6.22
C LYS A 100 39.68 -3.99 -4.77
N HIS A 101 40.58 -4.89 -4.36
CA HIS A 101 41.08 -4.96 -2.97
C HIS A 101 42.46 -4.32 -2.77
N GLY A 102 43.06 -3.84 -3.85
CA GLY A 102 44.43 -3.33 -3.85
C GLY A 102 45.47 -4.44 -3.94
N LEU A 103 46.71 -4.01 -4.05
CA LEU A 103 47.88 -4.87 -4.21
C LEU A 103 48.04 -5.82 -3.00
N ILE A 104 48.47 -7.05 -3.27
CA ILE A 104 48.63 -8.14 -2.30
C ILE A 104 50.10 -8.36 -1.92
N ARG A 105 50.35 -9.09 -0.84
CA ARG A 105 51.72 -9.56 -0.50
C ARG A 105 52.06 -10.82 -1.28
N THR A 106 53.36 -11.07 -1.49
CA THR A 106 53.82 -12.28 -2.21
C THR A 106 53.32 -13.57 -1.55
N SER A 107 53.18 -13.59 -0.22
CA SER A 107 52.65 -14.73 0.54
C SER A 107 51.17 -15.06 0.27
N SER A 108 50.41 -14.13 -0.30
CA SER A 108 48.98 -14.32 -0.62
C SER A 108 48.74 -14.75 -2.07
N LEU A 109 49.78 -14.71 -2.91
CA LEU A 109 49.68 -14.91 -4.35
C LEU A 109 49.13 -16.28 -4.74
N MET A 110 49.66 -17.36 -4.15
CA MET A 110 49.19 -18.72 -4.48
C MET A 110 47.76 -18.99 -4.02
N HIS A 111 47.35 -18.43 -2.88
CA HIS A 111 45.97 -18.56 -2.41
C HIS A 111 44.99 -17.88 -3.37
N LEU A 112 45.35 -16.70 -3.87
CA LEU A 112 44.56 -15.99 -4.87
C LEU A 112 44.46 -16.80 -6.16
N LEU A 113 45.58 -17.34 -6.67
CA LEU A 113 45.62 -18.15 -7.89
C LEU A 113 44.77 -19.42 -7.79
N TYR A 114 44.79 -20.10 -6.64
CA TYR A 114 43.96 -21.30 -6.44
C TYR A 114 42.47 -20.97 -6.31
N LEU A 115 42.12 -19.86 -5.64
CA LEU A 115 40.73 -19.41 -5.55
C LEU A 115 40.18 -18.97 -6.92
N GLY A 116 40.96 -18.20 -7.68
CA GLY A 116 40.64 -17.82 -9.04
C GLY A 116 40.52 -19.05 -9.96
N GLY A 117 41.41 -20.04 -9.79
CA GLY A 117 41.40 -21.27 -10.57
C GLY A 117 40.20 -22.16 -10.28
N MET A 118 39.86 -22.36 -9.01
CA MET A 118 38.63 -23.06 -8.60
C MET A 118 37.40 -22.37 -9.19
N THR A 119 37.34 -21.04 -9.12
CA THR A 119 36.22 -20.25 -9.63
C THR A 119 36.11 -20.40 -11.15
N ALA A 120 37.22 -20.28 -11.88
CA ALA A 120 37.24 -20.47 -13.32
C ALA A 120 36.75 -21.88 -13.71
N MET A 121 37.21 -22.93 -13.03
CA MET A 121 36.78 -24.30 -13.31
C MET A 121 35.29 -24.51 -13.03
N LYS A 122 34.77 -24.02 -11.90
CA LYS A 122 33.36 -24.20 -11.51
C LYS A 122 32.38 -23.50 -12.44
N PHE A 123 32.71 -22.29 -12.88
CA PHE A 123 31.80 -21.50 -13.73
C PHE A 123 31.86 -21.87 -15.20
N TRP A 124 33.01 -22.33 -15.70
CA TRP A 124 33.21 -22.54 -17.15
C TRP A 124 33.23 -24.01 -17.57
N VAL A 125 33.23 -24.95 -16.61
CA VAL A 125 33.35 -26.40 -16.89
C VAL A 125 32.22 -27.23 -16.26
N ASP A 126 31.21 -26.57 -15.66
CA ASP A 126 30.01 -27.15 -15.02
C ASP A 126 30.29 -27.99 -13.75
N GLU A 127 29.25 -28.53 -13.08
CA GLU A 127 29.30 -29.25 -11.79
C GLU A 127 30.13 -30.56 -11.80
N GLY A 128 31.46 -30.44 -11.85
CA GLY A 128 32.40 -31.57 -11.79
C GLY A 128 33.64 -31.34 -10.92
N VAL A 129 33.85 -30.13 -10.40
CA VAL A 129 35.06 -29.77 -9.63
C VAL A 129 35.03 -30.39 -8.24
N SER A 130 36.01 -31.26 -7.94
CA SER A 130 36.12 -31.92 -6.64
C SER A 130 36.45 -30.93 -5.51
N LEU A 131 35.43 -30.50 -4.77
CA LEU A 131 35.57 -29.67 -3.58
C LEU A 131 36.49 -30.28 -2.52
N GLU A 132 36.56 -31.61 -2.46
CA GLU A 132 37.46 -32.32 -1.56
C GLU A 132 38.93 -32.06 -1.94
N GLN A 133 39.28 -32.17 -3.22
CA GLN A 133 40.63 -31.88 -3.71
C GLN A 133 41.01 -30.41 -3.51
N VAL A 134 40.07 -29.47 -3.76
CA VAL A 134 40.34 -28.05 -3.53
C VAL A 134 40.54 -27.75 -2.04
N SER A 135 39.75 -28.36 -1.16
CA SER A 135 39.88 -28.19 0.29
C SER A 135 41.24 -28.69 0.81
N GLN A 136 41.72 -29.83 0.28
CA GLN A 136 43.03 -30.39 0.60
C GLN A 136 44.17 -29.47 0.12
N PHE A 137 44.03 -28.89 -1.08
CA PHE A 137 45.04 -28.01 -1.65
C PHE A 137 45.16 -26.67 -0.91
N LEU A 138 44.02 -26.05 -0.58
CA LEU A 138 43.97 -24.78 0.16
C LEU A 138 44.23 -24.92 1.66
N ARG A 139 44.25 -26.15 2.19
CA ARG A 139 44.28 -26.45 3.63
C ARG A 139 43.15 -25.76 4.41
N ILE A 140 42.00 -25.60 3.76
CA ILE A 140 40.77 -25.07 4.33
C ILE A 140 39.83 -26.24 4.58
N HIS A 141 39.18 -26.26 5.73
CA HIS A 141 38.25 -27.35 6.04
C HIS A 141 37.08 -27.37 5.05
N TYR A 142 36.72 -28.54 4.52
CA TYR A 142 35.76 -28.67 3.41
C TYR A 142 34.41 -27.97 3.67
N LYS A 143 33.92 -27.95 4.92
CA LYS A 143 32.67 -27.28 5.33
C LYS A 143 32.73 -25.76 5.22
N ASP A 144 33.92 -25.17 5.23
CA ASP A 144 34.13 -23.73 5.14
C ASP A 144 34.38 -23.26 3.71
N MET A 145 34.63 -24.20 2.79
CA MET A 145 34.82 -23.92 1.35
C MET A 145 33.68 -23.10 0.74
N PRO A 146 32.38 -23.39 1.00
CA PRO A 146 31.29 -22.57 0.45
C PRO A 146 31.30 -21.12 0.95
N LYS A 147 31.78 -20.88 2.18
CA LYS A 147 31.90 -19.52 2.74
C LYS A 147 33.07 -18.77 2.12
N VAL A 148 34.20 -19.44 1.94
CA VAL A 148 35.40 -18.88 1.30
C VAL A 148 35.12 -18.56 -0.17
N GLU A 149 34.47 -19.48 -0.88
CA GLU A 149 34.02 -19.28 -2.25
C GLU A 149 33.01 -18.13 -2.36
N ARG A 150 31.96 -18.12 -1.51
CA ARG A 150 31.00 -17.01 -1.48
C ARG A 150 31.69 -15.68 -1.22
N SER A 151 32.67 -15.65 -0.31
CA SER A 151 33.44 -14.43 -0.01
C SER A 151 34.29 -13.98 -1.20
N PHE A 152 34.88 -14.91 -1.95
CA PHE A 152 35.61 -14.60 -3.17
C PHE A 152 34.67 -14.12 -4.29
N LEU A 153 33.49 -14.72 -4.42
CA LEU A 153 32.49 -14.38 -5.43
C LEU A 153 31.75 -13.07 -5.14
N THR A 154 31.58 -12.67 -3.89
CA THR A 154 31.03 -11.35 -3.56
C THR A 154 31.93 -10.20 -4.03
N VAL A 155 33.20 -10.48 -4.31
CA VAL A 155 34.16 -9.49 -4.84
C VAL A 155 34.00 -9.31 -6.34
N LEU A 156 33.83 -10.41 -7.08
CA LEU A 156 33.57 -10.40 -8.52
C LEU A 156 32.09 -10.06 -8.72
N GLU A 157 31.73 -8.78 -8.95
CA GLU A 157 30.34 -8.38 -9.24
C GLU A 157 29.71 -9.32 -10.29
N TYR A 158 28.40 -9.59 -10.18
CA TYR A 158 27.65 -10.64 -10.92
C TYR A 158 27.74 -10.62 -12.47
N TRP A 159 28.53 -9.73 -13.07
CA TRP A 159 28.95 -9.80 -14.46
C TRP A 159 30.09 -10.82 -14.63
N LEU A 160 29.75 -12.10 -14.53
CA LEU A 160 30.60 -13.22 -14.95
C LEU A 160 30.84 -13.25 -16.47
N TYR A 161 30.12 -12.40 -17.22
CA TYR A 161 30.31 -12.19 -18.64
C TYR A 161 31.55 -11.33 -18.91
N ILE A 162 32.56 -11.95 -19.53
CA ILE A 162 33.72 -11.25 -20.07
C ILE A 162 33.33 -10.81 -21.48
N SER A 163 33.18 -9.51 -21.72
CA SER A 163 32.89 -8.99 -23.06
C SER A 163 34.09 -9.21 -24.01
N PRO A 164 33.85 -9.26 -25.34
CA PRO A 164 34.94 -9.34 -26.32
C PRO A 164 35.99 -8.22 -26.15
N GLU A 165 35.59 -6.99 -25.79
CA GLU A 165 36.54 -5.90 -25.53
C GLU A 165 37.39 -6.13 -24.26
N GLN A 166 36.88 -6.87 -23.27
CA GLN A 166 37.60 -7.25 -22.06
C GLN A 166 38.56 -8.42 -22.24
N LEU A 167 38.40 -9.22 -23.31
CA LEU A 167 39.35 -10.27 -23.69
C LEU A 167 40.59 -9.70 -24.40
N THR A 168 40.44 -8.58 -25.10
CA THR A 168 41.50 -7.98 -25.95
C THR A 168 42.85 -7.75 -25.24
N PRO A 169 42.90 -7.33 -23.95
CA PRO A 169 44.17 -7.25 -23.20
C PRO A 169 44.84 -8.60 -22.91
N TYR A 170 44.06 -9.68 -22.81
CA TYR A 170 44.54 -11.02 -22.43
C TYR A 170 44.71 -11.97 -23.63
N GLU A 171 44.18 -11.62 -24.81
CA GLU A 171 44.38 -12.34 -26.08
C GLU A 171 45.86 -12.41 -26.52
N ALA A 172 46.72 -11.55 -25.97
CA ALA A 172 48.17 -11.59 -26.18
C ALA A 172 48.89 -12.65 -25.33
N ILE A 173 48.25 -13.18 -24.27
CA ILE A 173 48.85 -14.16 -23.34
C ILE A 173 48.95 -15.54 -23.99
N GLY A 174 48.05 -15.89 -24.91
CA GLY A 174 48.19 -17.06 -25.75
C GLY A 174 47.62 -16.74 -27.11
N LYS A 175 48.42 -16.88 -28.18
CA LYS A 175 47.98 -16.73 -29.59
C LYS A 175 46.89 -17.75 -29.95
N ILE A 176 45.72 -17.60 -29.37
CA ILE A 176 44.52 -18.37 -29.62
C ILE A 176 43.59 -17.40 -30.36
N LYS A 177 43.29 -17.67 -31.63
CA LYS A 177 42.14 -17.03 -32.27
C LYS A 177 40.92 -17.42 -31.44
N VAL A 178 40.24 -16.46 -30.82
CA VAL A 178 38.91 -16.63 -30.22
C VAL A 178 37.86 -16.71 -31.33
N GLY A 179 38.08 -17.59 -32.32
CA GLY A 179 37.13 -17.90 -33.38
C GLY A 179 36.27 -19.07 -32.92
N GLY A 180 35.26 -18.78 -32.10
CA GLY A 180 34.36 -19.81 -31.58
C GLY A 180 33.45 -19.42 -30.41
N LEU A 181 33.42 -18.15 -29.99
CA LEU A 181 32.48 -17.66 -28.98
C LEU A 181 31.27 -16.90 -29.57
N ASP A 182 31.11 -16.92 -30.90
CA ASP A 182 29.88 -16.51 -31.58
C ASP A 182 28.93 -17.72 -31.69
N ARG A 183 28.29 -18.08 -30.58
CA ARG A 183 27.00 -18.81 -30.52
C ARG A 183 26.64 -19.04 -29.06
N ALA A 184 25.41 -18.68 -28.71
CA ALA A 184 24.72 -19.26 -27.57
C ALA A 184 24.97 -20.78 -27.55
N PHE A 185 25.46 -21.31 -26.43
CA PHE A 185 25.38 -22.74 -26.16
C PHE A 185 24.00 -23.02 -25.57
N PRO A 186 23.08 -23.67 -26.30
CA PRO A 186 21.85 -24.19 -25.73
C PRO A 186 22.20 -25.48 -24.96
N LEU A 187 21.57 -25.66 -23.80
CA LEU A 187 21.49 -26.96 -23.12
C LEU A 187 20.69 -27.95 -23.98
N SER A 188 21.32 -28.56 -24.98
CA SER A 188 20.87 -29.81 -25.61
C SER A 188 21.89 -30.30 -26.64
N SER A 189 22.95 -31.00 -26.20
CA SER A 189 23.62 -32.13 -26.89
C SER A 189 25.10 -32.25 -26.54
N VAL A 190 25.41 -32.94 -25.43
CA VAL A 190 26.59 -33.82 -25.41
C VAL A 190 26.11 -35.17 -24.89
N GLN A 191 26.07 -36.13 -25.80
CA GLN A 191 25.81 -37.52 -25.52
C GLN A 191 26.86 -38.05 -24.54
N LEU A 192 26.38 -38.81 -23.56
CA LEU A 192 27.15 -39.86 -22.91
C LEU A 192 27.82 -40.73 -23.98
N SER A 193 29.14 -40.67 -24.09
CA SER A 193 29.93 -41.75 -24.68
C SER A 193 30.97 -42.21 -23.67
N ASN A 194 30.84 -43.48 -23.30
CA ASN A 194 31.67 -44.25 -22.40
C ASN A 194 33.18 -44.17 -22.70
N ALA A 195 33.93 -44.46 -21.63
CA ALA A 195 35.32 -44.90 -21.55
C ALA A 195 36.41 -43.82 -21.40
N CYS A 196 36.77 -43.54 -20.14
CA CYS A 196 38.18 -43.58 -19.78
C CYS A 196 38.37 -44.11 -18.36
N HIS A 197 39.12 -45.21 -18.26
CA HIS A 197 39.39 -45.97 -17.05
C HIS A 197 40.02 -45.14 -15.92
N VAL A 198 39.59 -45.48 -14.70
CA VAL A 198 40.34 -45.32 -13.46
C VAL A 198 41.82 -45.72 -13.66
N ARG A 199 42.74 -44.76 -13.57
CA ARG A 199 44.12 -45.03 -13.16
C ARG A 199 44.38 -44.35 -11.82
N LYS A 200 44.45 -45.17 -10.77
CA LYS A 200 45.01 -44.80 -9.47
C LYS A 200 46.42 -44.23 -9.67
N VAL A 201 46.62 -42.94 -9.41
CA VAL A 201 47.94 -42.42 -9.05
C VAL A 201 47.99 -42.35 -7.52
N ARG A 202 48.72 -43.28 -6.91
CA ARG A 202 49.12 -43.19 -5.50
C ARG A 202 50.16 -42.08 -5.37
N VAL A 203 49.80 -40.95 -4.78
CA VAL A 203 50.79 -40.08 -4.14
C VAL A 203 50.85 -40.48 -2.66
N ARG A 204 52.04 -40.90 -2.24
CA ARG A 204 52.35 -41.34 -0.88
C ARG A 204 52.69 -40.09 -0.05
N ILE A 205 51.88 -39.76 0.95
CA ILE A 205 52.25 -38.81 2.01
C ILE A 205 52.33 -39.62 3.33
N PRO A 206 53.45 -39.61 4.06
CA PRO A 206 53.64 -40.41 5.27
C PRO A 206 52.81 -39.85 6.45
N PRO A 207 52.42 -40.70 7.42
CA PRO A 207 51.57 -40.29 8.54
C PRO A 207 52.43 -39.69 9.66
N LEU A 208 52.00 -38.58 10.25
CA LEU A 208 52.44 -38.17 11.59
C LEU A 208 51.27 -37.57 12.39
N SER A 209 51.20 -38.06 13.61
CA SER A 209 50.25 -37.94 14.71
C SER A 209 49.84 -36.52 15.16
N GLN A 210 48.61 -36.42 15.69
CA GLN A 210 48.11 -35.36 16.59
C GLN A 210 48.95 -35.23 17.90
N PRO A 211 48.66 -34.29 18.84
CA PRO A 211 47.86 -33.06 18.79
C PRO A 211 48.62 -31.81 19.31
N GLY A 212 48.15 -30.59 19.03
CA GLY A 212 48.56 -29.44 19.84
C GLY A 212 48.27 -28.06 19.23
N GLY A 213 47.30 -27.36 19.81
CA GLY A 213 47.20 -25.90 19.75
C GLY A 213 46.26 -25.35 18.68
N THR A 214 44.96 -25.37 18.95
CA THR A 214 43.97 -24.51 18.29
C THR A 214 44.30 -23.04 18.57
N LEU A 215 44.66 -22.28 17.53
CA LEU A 215 44.46 -20.82 17.53
C LEU A 215 42.96 -20.59 17.31
N SER A 216 42.25 -20.11 18.33
CA SER A 216 40.81 -19.92 18.22
C SER A 216 40.47 -18.87 17.16
N ALA A 217 39.45 -19.17 16.36
CA ALA A 217 38.86 -18.26 15.39
C ALA A 217 38.55 -16.88 16.00
N ASP A 218 38.26 -16.84 17.31
CA ASP A 218 37.95 -15.63 18.05
C ASP A 218 39.08 -14.60 18.05
N ARG A 219 40.37 -15.00 18.04
CA ARG A 219 41.48 -14.03 18.02
C ARG A 219 41.73 -13.41 16.65
N ILE A 220 41.48 -14.18 15.58
CA ILE A 220 41.56 -13.68 14.20
C ILE A 220 40.33 -12.81 13.90
N ILE A 221 39.15 -13.22 14.37
CA ILE A 221 37.91 -12.45 14.28
C ILE A 221 38.04 -11.14 15.08
N LEU A 222 38.65 -11.13 16.27
CA LEU A 222 38.80 -9.91 17.08
C LEU A 222 39.81 -8.91 16.45
N GLN A 223 40.88 -9.39 15.82
CA GLN A 223 41.83 -8.50 15.13
C GLN A 223 41.30 -8.01 13.77
N LEU A 224 40.54 -8.84 13.04
CA LEU A 224 39.84 -8.43 11.83
C LEU A 224 38.68 -7.48 12.13
N THR A 225 37.93 -7.69 13.22
CA THR A 225 36.82 -6.80 13.61
C THR A 225 37.30 -5.47 14.17
N LEU A 226 38.41 -5.40 14.91
CA LEU A 226 38.99 -4.10 15.31
C LEU A 226 39.59 -3.33 14.12
N GLY A 227 40.18 -4.04 13.15
CA GLY A 227 40.64 -3.43 11.89
C GLY A 227 39.49 -2.99 10.97
N LEU A 228 38.41 -3.79 10.89
CA LEU A 228 37.21 -3.48 10.12
C LEU A 228 36.36 -2.39 10.77
N LEU A 229 36.32 -2.25 12.10
CA LEU A 229 35.62 -1.13 12.76
C LEU A 229 36.34 0.20 12.55
N THR A 230 37.68 0.20 12.55
CA THR A 230 38.46 1.43 12.29
C THR A 230 38.46 1.81 10.81
N LEU A 231 38.33 0.84 9.89
CA LEU A 231 38.18 1.09 8.46
C LEU A 231 36.73 1.39 8.03
N ALA A 232 35.72 0.85 8.72
CA ALA A 232 34.30 1.21 8.51
C ALA A 232 34.00 2.66 8.93
N LEU A 233 34.77 3.20 9.88
CA LEU A 233 34.74 4.62 10.24
C LEU A 233 35.51 5.52 9.25
N CYS A 234 36.38 4.96 8.38
CA CYS A 234 37.19 5.74 7.43
C CYS A 234 36.82 5.55 5.94
N ILE A 235 36.10 4.48 5.56
CA ILE A 235 35.66 4.21 4.18
C ILE A 235 34.23 4.71 3.89
N GLY A 236 33.55 5.30 4.88
CA GLY A 236 32.38 6.17 4.66
C GLY A 236 32.70 7.49 3.94
N CYS A 237 33.95 7.76 3.58
CA CYS A 237 34.41 9.01 2.96
C CYS A 237 35.11 8.79 1.61
N CYS A 238 34.45 8.12 0.67
CA CYS A 238 34.69 8.36 -0.76
C CYS A 238 33.52 9.17 -1.32
N VAL A 239 33.60 10.49 -1.06
CA VAL A 239 32.84 11.62 -1.63
C VAL A 239 31.59 11.25 -2.45
N ALA A 240 30.54 10.76 -1.78
CA ALA A 240 29.25 11.40 -2.02
C ALA A 240 29.46 12.84 -1.58
N GLN A 241 29.09 13.81 -2.41
CA GLN A 241 29.07 15.19 -1.99
C GLN A 241 28.14 15.24 -0.76
N GLN A 242 28.70 15.26 0.45
CA GLN A 242 27.94 15.38 1.70
C GLN A 242 27.41 16.80 1.76
N CYS A 243 26.46 17.12 0.89
CA CYS A 243 25.58 18.23 1.14
C CYS A 243 24.58 17.76 2.20
N ASN A 244 24.36 18.63 3.19
CA ASN A 244 23.39 18.41 4.22
C ASN A 244 22.32 19.49 4.03
N LEU A 245 21.19 19.10 3.45
CA LEU A 245 20.03 19.97 3.29
C LEU A 245 19.58 20.40 4.69
N LYS A 246 19.76 21.68 5.00
CA LYS A 246 19.40 22.25 6.31
C LYS A 246 18.07 23.02 6.22
N PRO A 247 17.18 22.84 7.21
CA PRO A 247 15.97 23.66 7.30
C PRO A 247 16.31 25.14 7.56
N GLY A 248 15.43 26.06 7.14
CA GLY A 248 15.50 27.47 7.52
C GLY A 248 16.27 28.38 6.56
N ASN A 249 16.54 27.92 5.33
CA ASN A 249 17.11 28.77 4.27
C ASN A 249 16.07 29.70 3.62
N ARG A 250 14.80 29.53 3.94
CA ARG A 250 13.69 30.36 3.48
C ARG A 250 13.65 31.69 4.23
N SER A 251 13.53 32.80 3.51
CA SER A 251 13.22 34.12 4.09
C SER A 251 11.77 34.16 4.58
N PRO A 252 11.44 34.85 5.69
CA PRO A 252 10.06 34.97 6.17
C PRO A 252 9.06 35.49 5.12
N ASN A 253 9.55 36.24 4.12
CA ASN A 253 8.73 36.80 3.04
C ASN A 253 8.66 35.92 1.77
N ASP A 254 9.43 34.83 1.71
CA ASP A 254 9.38 33.92 0.56
C ASP A 254 8.02 33.21 0.54
N ALA A 255 7.44 33.09 -0.65
CA ALA A 255 6.25 32.29 -0.86
C ALA A 255 6.54 30.81 -0.59
N TYR A 256 5.49 30.01 -0.37
CA TYR A 256 5.64 28.56 -0.30
C TYR A 256 6.23 28.01 -1.59
N TRP A 257 7.18 27.08 -1.50
CA TRP A 257 7.96 26.61 -2.67
C TRP A 257 7.06 26.06 -3.80
N LEU A 258 5.91 25.45 -3.44
CA LEU A 258 4.92 24.94 -4.39
C LEU A 258 4.13 26.04 -5.12
N SER A 259 4.36 27.31 -4.79
CA SER A 259 3.78 28.44 -5.52
C SER A 259 4.57 28.79 -6.79
N GLU A 260 5.80 28.28 -6.92
CA GLU A 260 6.73 28.68 -7.98
C GLU A 260 6.30 28.13 -9.35
N PRO A 261 5.87 28.99 -10.30
CA PRO A 261 5.41 28.54 -11.62
C PRO A 261 6.45 27.72 -12.39
N SER A 262 7.75 27.98 -12.20
CA SER A 262 8.81 27.27 -12.92
C SER A 262 8.91 25.78 -12.57
N LEU A 263 8.37 25.34 -11.44
CA LEU A 263 8.34 23.91 -11.07
C LEU A 263 7.29 23.12 -11.87
N HIS A 264 6.25 23.80 -12.35
CA HIS A 264 5.02 23.16 -12.78
C HIS A 264 5.01 22.87 -14.29
N ASN A 265 5.95 22.04 -14.73
CA ASN A 265 6.02 21.47 -16.08
C ASN A 265 5.46 20.02 -16.15
N GLY A 266 4.58 19.66 -15.20
CA GLY A 266 3.81 18.41 -15.20
C GLY A 266 2.78 18.37 -16.33
N PHE A 267 2.56 17.18 -16.90
CA PHE A 267 1.55 16.96 -17.94
C PHE A 267 0.98 15.54 -17.84
N SER A 268 -0.24 15.34 -18.33
CA SER A 268 -0.87 14.02 -18.35
C SER A 268 -0.54 13.26 -19.64
N PRO A 269 0.32 12.24 -19.61
CA PRO A 269 0.86 11.62 -20.83
C PRO A 269 -0.16 10.83 -21.65
N TYR A 270 -1.27 10.41 -21.02
CA TYR A 270 -2.32 9.62 -21.67
C TYR A 270 -3.55 10.47 -22.03
N LEU A 271 -3.45 11.79 -21.86
CA LEU A 271 -4.46 12.74 -22.29
C LEU A 271 -3.99 13.39 -23.60
N ASN A 272 -4.79 13.26 -24.66
CA ASN A 272 -4.52 13.90 -25.96
C ASN A 272 -4.90 15.39 -25.95
N ASP A 273 -4.37 16.16 -24.99
CA ASP A 273 -4.59 17.60 -24.85
C ASP A 273 -3.36 18.30 -24.25
N ASN A 274 -2.52 18.87 -25.13
CA ASN A 274 -1.33 19.61 -24.71
C ASN A 274 -1.64 20.95 -24.02
N SER A 275 -2.90 21.40 -24.02
CA SER A 275 -3.32 22.60 -23.29
C SER A 275 -3.72 22.32 -21.84
N TYR A 276 -3.82 21.04 -21.47
CA TYR A 276 -4.20 20.62 -20.13
C TYR A 276 -3.17 21.05 -19.09
N ARG A 277 -3.63 21.70 -18.02
CA ARG A 277 -2.77 22.16 -16.93
C ARG A 277 -3.07 21.35 -15.67
N VAL A 278 -2.04 20.73 -15.11
CA VAL A 278 -2.12 20.01 -13.83
C VAL A 278 -2.14 21.00 -12.67
N TYR A 279 -1.13 21.86 -12.59
CA TYR A 279 -1.06 22.94 -11.61
C TYR A 279 -1.93 24.13 -12.01
N ARG A 280 -2.67 24.67 -11.04
CA ARG A 280 -3.58 25.80 -11.24
C ARG A 280 -3.60 26.68 -10.01
N ASN A 281 -3.10 27.91 -10.14
CA ASN A 281 -3.22 28.91 -9.09
C ASN A 281 -4.56 29.64 -9.25
N VAL A 282 -5.40 29.65 -8.21
CA VAL A 282 -6.74 30.27 -8.27
C VAL A 282 -6.71 31.76 -8.66
N LYS A 283 -5.61 32.48 -8.38
CA LYS A 283 -5.46 33.89 -8.78
C LYS A 283 -5.31 34.07 -10.28
N ASP A 284 -4.77 33.07 -11.00
CA ASP A 284 -4.70 33.09 -12.47
C ASP A 284 -6.09 33.00 -13.12
N PHE A 285 -7.09 32.53 -12.37
CA PHE A 285 -8.48 32.43 -12.78
C PHE A 285 -9.34 33.59 -12.29
N GLY A 286 -8.71 34.61 -11.69
CA GLY A 286 -9.36 35.86 -11.29
C GLY A 286 -9.68 35.98 -9.80
N ALA A 287 -9.38 34.97 -8.98
CA ALA A 287 -9.61 35.05 -7.54
C ALA A 287 -8.76 36.18 -6.93
N ARG A 288 -9.35 36.97 -6.04
CA ARG A 288 -8.69 38.10 -5.38
C ARG A 288 -8.07 37.71 -4.05
N GLY A 289 -8.78 36.91 -3.24
CA GLY A 289 -8.35 36.54 -1.91
C GLY A 289 -8.31 37.72 -0.93
N ASP A 290 -9.22 38.68 -1.07
CA ASP A 290 -9.30 39.93 -0.28
C ASP A 290 -10.40 39.91 0.82
N GLY A 291 -11.20 38.84 0.89
CA GLY A 291 -12.30 38.65 1.84
C GLY A 291 -13.57 39.44 1.53
N VAL A 292 -13.60 40.11 0.37
CA VAL A 292 -14.67 41.01 -0.07
C VAL A 292 -15.21 40.60 -1.45
N THR A 293 -14.32 40.35 -2.40
CA THR A 293 -14.68 39.86 -3.73
C THR A 293 -15.12 38.40 -3.62
N ASP A 294 -16.26 38.08 -4.23
CA ASP A 294 -16.73 36.70 -4.33
C ASP A 294 -15.85 35.92 -5.32
N ASP A 295 -15.02 35.02 -4.77
CA ASP A 295 -14.04 34.24 -5.51
C ASP A 295 -14.59 32.88 -5.97
N THR A 296 -15.87 32.58 -5.70
CA THR A 296 -16.46 31.26 -5.97
C THR A 296 -16.33 30.85 -7.44
N ALA A 297 -16.65 31.76 -8.36
CA ALA A 297 -16.61 31.49 -9.79
C ALA A 297 -15.17 31.29 -10.29
N ALA A 298 -14.22 32.09 -9.80
CA ALA A 298 -12.80 31.98 -10.17
C ALA A 298 -12.19 30.66 -9.68
N ILE A 299 -12.51 30.26 -8.44
CA ILE A 299 -12.02 29.00 -7.88
C ILE A 299 -12.64 27.81 -8.63
N ASN A 300 -13.95 27.81 -8.87
CA ASN A 300 -14.60 26.75 -9.67
C ASN A 300 -14.06 26.72 -11.12
N ALA A 301 -13.69 27.86 -11.69
CA ALA A 301 -13.01 27.90 -12.99
C ALA A 301 -11.63 27.23 -12.94
N ALA A 302 -10.84 27.47 -11.88
CA ALA A 302 -9.56 26.78 -11.67
C ALA A 302 -9.77 25.26 -11.48
N ILE A 303 -10.86 24.83 -10.85
CA ILE A 303 -11.15 23.40 -10.66
C ILE A 303 -11.50 22.71 -11.98
N THR A 304 -12.24 23.39 -12.86
CA THR A 304 -12.89 22.78 -14.03
C THR A 304 -12.19 23.03 -15.36
N THR A 305 -11.45 24.14 -15.48
CA THR A 305 -10.86 24.61 -16.74
C THR A 305 -9.36 24.93 -16.61
N PRO A 306 -8.60 24.88 -17.72
CA PRO A 306 -8.94 24.20 -18.98
C PRO A 306 -9.00 22.66 -18.79
N GLY A 307 -9.59 21.94 -19.76
CA GLY A 307 -9.39 20.49 -19.88
C GLY A 307 -10.56 19.54 -19.59
N ASN A 308 -11.82 20.02 -19.64
CA ASN A 308 -13.06 19.22 -19.54
C ASN A 308 -12.93 18.00 -18.60
N ARG A 309 -12.77 18.27 -17.30
CA ARG A 309 -12.40 17.27 -16.30
C ARG A 309 -13.53 16.31 -15.96
N CYS A 310 -13.22 15.32 -15.11
CA CYS A 310 -14.19 14.34 -14.65
C CYS A 310 -15.11 14.96 -13.57
N GLY A 311 -16.25 15.46 -14.03
CA GLY A 311 -17.36 15.94 -13.21
C GLY A 311 -18.62 15.12 -13.50
N LEU A 312 -19.78 15.76 -13.52
CA LEU A 312 -21.07 15.09 -13.77
C LEU A 312 -21.05 14.20 -15.02
N GLY A 313 -21.44 12.93 -14.86
CA GLY A 313 -21.49 11.93 -15.94
C GLY A 313 -20.17 11.21 -16.20
N CYS A 314 -19.15 11.46 -15.39
CA CYS A 314 -17.88 10.73 -15.36
C CYS A 314 -17.71 10.10 -13.98
N ASP A 315 -17.68 8.76 -13.89
CA ASP A 315 -17.57 8.06 -12.59
C ASP A 315 -16.15 8.17 -11.99
N SER A 316 -15.11 8.10 -12.83
CA SER A 316 -13.72 8.23 -12.40
C SER A 316 -12.77 8.60 -13.56
N THR A 317 -11.54 9.00 -13.23
CA THR A 317 -10.45 9.16 -14.20
C THR A 317 -9.09 9.12 -13.53
N THR A 318 -8.06 8.70 -14.27
CA THR A 318 -6.66 8.75 -13.85
C THR A 318 -5.82 9.73 -14.67
N ILE A 319 -6.38 10.28 -15.74
CA ILE A 319 -5.65 11.10 -16.74
C ILE A 319 -5.98 12.60 -16.67
N LYS A 320 -6.88 13.04 -15.79
CA LYS A 320 -7.25 14.46 -15.62
C LYS A 320 -6.97 15.00 -14.21
N PRO A 321 -5.72 14.95 -13.73
CA PRO A 321 -5.36 15.42 -12.39
C PRO A 321 -5.41 16.94 -12.28
N ALA A 322 -5.67 17.46 -11.07
CA ALA A 322 -5.52 18.88 -10.79
C ALA A 322 -4.94 19.13 -9.40
N LEU A 323 -3.88 19.94 -9.35
CA LEU A 323 -3.43 20.60 -8.13
C LEU A 323 -3.92 22.04 -8.18
N VAL A 324 -5.00 22.32 -7.45
CA VAL A 324 -5.57 23.67 -7.33
C VAL A 324 -4.92 24.34 -6.11
N TYR A 325 -4.02 25.26 -6.39
CA TYR A 325 -3.23 25.98 -5.40
C TYR A 325 -3.91 27.29 -5.00
N PHE A 326 -3.95 27.53 -3.69
CA PHE A 326 -4.52 28.73 -3.08
C PHE A 326 -3.40 29.50 -2.37
N PRO A 327 -2.90 30.59 -2.98
CA PRO A 327 -1.99 31.50 -2.28
C PRO A 327 -2.64 32.05 -1.02
N SER A 328 -1.82 32.53 -0.08
CA SER A 328 -2.34 33.19 1.11
C SER A 328 -3.32 34.34 0.77
N GLY A 329 -4.37 34.46 1.58
CA GLY A 329 -5.48 35.39 1.38
C GLY A 329 -6.76 34.90 2.05
N THR A 330 -7.82 35.69 1.93
CA THR A 330 -9.17 35.33 2.37
C THR A 330 -10.08 35.27 1.15
N TYR A 331 -10.57 34.09 0.79
CA TYR A 331 -11.42 33.87 -0.37
C TYR A 331 -12.86 33.83 0.11
N LEU A 332 -13.62 34.90 -0.15
CA LEU A 332 -15.05 34.91 0.11
C LEU A 332 -15.74 34.01 -0.92
N ILE A 333 -16.52 33.04 -0.46
CA ILE A 333 -17.31 32.18 -1.33
C ILE A 333 -18.79 32.20 -0.94
N SER A 334 -19.68 32.19 -1.93
CA SER A 334 -21.13 32.24 -1.74
C SER A 334 -21.86 30.98 -2.18
N SER A 335 -21.18 30.04 -2.83
CA SER A 335 -21.73 28.73 -3.18
C SER A 335 -20.65 27.64 -3.13
N PRO A 336 -21.01 26.35 -3.25
CA PRO A 336 -20.07 25.25 -3.08
C PRO A 336 -18.91 25.30 -4.09
N LEU A 337 -17.72 24.95 -3.60
CA LEU A 337 -16.56 24.59 -4.40
C LEU A 337 -16.67 23.10 -4.71
N ILE A 338 -16.94 22.78 -5.97
CA ILE A 338 -17.17 21.41 -6.40
C ILE A 338 -15.82 20.77 -6.70
N GLN A 339 -15.31 19.94 -5.81
CA GLN A 339 -14.06 19.23 -6.03
C GLN A 339 -14.29 18.09 -7.03
N TYR A 340 -13.83 18.25 -8.26
CA TYR A 340 -13.92 17.20 -9.29
C TYR A 340 -13.01 16.01 -8.95
N TYR A 341 -13.19 14.86 -9.60
CA TYR A 341 -12.37 13.68 -9.38
C TYR A 341 -10.87 13.95 -9.60
N LEU A 342 -9.96 13.24 -8.90
CA LEU A 342 -8.50 13.38 -9.00
C LEU A 342 -8.03 14.84 -8.80
N THR A 343 -8.45 15.46 -7.69
CA THR A 343 -8.16 16.87 -7.38
C THR A 343 -7.57 17.04 -5.98
N GLN A 344 -6.51 17.84 -5.89
CA GLN A 344 -5.96 18.32 -4.63
C GLN A 344 -6.24 19.82 -4.49
N PHE A 345 -6.85 20.23 -3.37
CA PHE A 345 -6.87 21.63 -2.95
C PHE A 345 -5.72 21.85 -1.98
N VAL A 346 -4.79 22.72 -2.36
CA VAL A 346 -3.56 22.95 -1.60
C VAL A 346 -3.44 24.44 -1.28
N GLY A 347 -3.69 24.80 -0.03
CA GLY A 347 -3.38 26.13 0.46
C GLY A 347 -1.88 26.32 0.70
N ASP A 348 -1.46 27.58 0.71
CA ASP A 348 -0.12 27.96 1.16
C ASP A 348 0.14 27.46 2.59
N ALA A 349 1.07 26.52 2.75
CA ALA A 349 1.38 25.91 4.05
C ALA A 349 2.06 26.87 5.03
N ASN A 350 2.71 27.93 4.53
CA ASN A 350 3.39 28.91 5.36
C ASN A 350 2.43 29.93 5.96
N ASN A 351 1.36 30.25 5.24
CA ASN A 351 0.28 31.10 5.72
C ASN A 351 -1.07 30.62 5.15
N PRO A 352 -1.71 29.62 5.80
CA PRO A 352 -2.93 28.98 5.32
C PRO A 352 -4.01 29.96 4.91
N PRO A 353 -4.49 29.92 3.65
CA PRO A 353 -5.59 30.76 3.20
C PRO A 353 -6.89 30.46 3.94
N THR A 354 -7.73 31.49 4.06
CA THR A 354 -9.08 31.35 4.62
C THR A 354 -10.10 31.20 3.50
N LEU A 355 -10.89 30.11 3.51
CA LEU A 355 -12.15 30.04 2.79
C LEU A 355 -13.24 30.58 3.71
N LEU A 356 -13.87 31.68 3.30
CA LEU A 356 -14.84 32.41 4.11
C LEU A 356 -16.23 32.30 3.50
N ALA A 357 -17.18 31.68 4.20
CA ALA A 357 -18.55 31.62 3.74
C ALA A 357 -19.18 33.03 3.75
N ALA A 358 -19.87 33.40 2.68
CA ALA A 358 -20.73 34.58 2.64
C ALA A 358 -21.88 34.42 3.64
N ALA A 359 -22.39 35.53 4.19
CA ALA A 359 -23.49 35.48 5.17
C ALA A 359 -24.78 34.84 4.59
N ASN A 360 -24.96 34.97 3.28
CA ASN A 360 -26.05 34.42 2.48
C ASN A 360 -25.60 33.23 1.62
N PHE A 361 -24.61 32.43 2.07
CA PHE A 361 -24.10 31.28 1.34
C PHE A 361 -25.25 30.36 0.85
N GLU A 362 -25.25 30.03 -0.43
CA GLU A 362 -26.23 29.18 -1.09
C GLU A 362 -25.77 27.72 -1.08
N GLY A 363 -26.61 26.81 -0.58
CA GLY A 363 -26.26 25.40 -0.38
C GLY A 363 -25.76 25.12 1.05
N ALA A 364 -25.50 23.84 1.34
CA ALA A 364 -25.17 23.41 2.70
C ALA A 364 -23.69 23.15 2.93
N TRP A 365 -22.85 23.10 1.90
CA TRP A 365 -21.46 22.61 2.00
C TRP A 365 -20.51 23.53 1.23
N MET A 366 -19.46 24.05 1.90
CA MET A 366 -18.48 24.94 1.27
C MET A 366 -17.60 24.20 0.26
N ILE A 367 -17.10 23.01 0.61
CA ILE A 367 -16.41 22.09 -0.31
C ILE A 367 -17.28 20.84 -0.46
N GLN A 368 -17.46 20.38 -1.71
CA GLN A 368 -18.16 19.14 -2.02
C GLN A 368 -17.26 18.19 -2.80
N SER A 369 -16.98 17.01 -2.22
CA SER A 369 -16.28 15.93 -2.91
C SER A 369 -17.18 15.11 -3.82
N ASP A 370 -18.50 15.11 -3.59
CA ASP A 370 -19.45 14.30 -4.36
C ASP A 370 -20.86 14.92 -4.41
N PRO A 371 -21.13 15.84 -5.35
CA PRO A 371 -22.41 16.55 -5.39
C PRO A 371 -23.60 15.63 -5.69
N TYR A 372 -24.75 16.00 -5.16
CA TYR A 372 -26.03 15.37 -5.49
C TYR A 372 -26.63 15.96 -6.76
N VAL A 373 -27.23 15.12 -7.61
CA VAL A 373 -28.06 15.54 -8.73
C VAL A 373 -29.54 15.25 -8.50
N SER A 374 -30.38 16.16 -8.99
CA SER A 374 -31.83 15.93 -9.02
C SER A 374 -32.18 14.75 -9.92
N LEU A 375 -33.22 14.01 -9.57
CA LEU A 375 -33.75 12.90 -10.38
C LEU A 375 -34.02 13.33 -11.83
N ARG A 376 -34.52 14.56 -12.05
CA ARG A 376 -34.80 15.12 -13.37
C ARG A 376 -33.52 15.35 -14.19
N SER A 377 -32.45 15.80 -13.57
CA SER A 377 -31.14 16.00 -14.21
C SER A 377 -30.47 14.67 -14.54
N TYR A 378 -30.61 13.67 -13.67
CA TYR A 378 -30.05 12.34 -13.87
C TYR A 378 -30.76 11.53 -14.97
N ILE A 379 -32.10 11.54 -15.01
CA ILE A 379 -32.89 10.90 -16.08
C ILE A 379 -32.54 11.49 -17.45
N ALA A 380 -32.33 12.82 -17.53
CA ALA A 380 -31.94 13.50 -18.76
C ALA A 380 -30.53 13.13 -19.25
N LEU A 381 -29.63 12.68 -18.35
CA LEU A 381 -28.26 12.29 -18.69
C LEU A 381 -28.15 10.84 -19.16
N LEU A 382 -29.06 9.95 -18.75
CA LEU A 382 -28.94 8.50 -18.98
C LEU A 382 -29.97 7.89 -19.94
N ASN A 383 -31.01 8.60 -20.39
CA ASN A 383 -32.14 8.00 -21.13
C ASN A 383 -32.73 6.75 -20.43
N LEU A 384 -32.64 6.67 -19.09
CA LEU A 384 -33.15 5.56 -18.28
C LEU A 384 -34.43 5.96 -17.55
N ASN A 385 -35.45 5.10 -17.64
CA ASN A 385 -36.70 5.20 -16.88
C ASN A 385 -36.64 4.24 -15.69
N GLN A 386 -36.20 4.72 -14.50
CA GLN A 386 -36.51 4.27 -13.11
C GLN A 386 -35.31 4.33 -12.13
N GLY A 387 -35.54 4.80 -10.88
CA GLY A 387 -34.62 4.72 -9.72
C GLY A 387 -34.62 5.98 -8.81
N PRO A 388 -34.44 5.89 -7.47
CA PRO A 388 -34.94 6.87 -6.47
C PRO A 388 -34.16 8.19 -6.36
N ASN A 389 -34.69 9.14 -5.57
CA ASN A 389 -34.20 10.51 -5.39
C ASN A 389 -32.70 10.62 -5.02
N GLY A 390 -31.96 11.44 -5.78
CA GLY A 390 -30.63 11.96 -5.43
C GLY A 390 -29.47 11.03 -5.85
N PHE A 391 -29.00 11.14 -7.10
CA PHE A 391 -27.80 10.41 -7.51
C PHE A 391 -26.56 11.25 -7.19
N ASN A 392 -25.47 10.63 -6.74
CA ASN A 392 -24.17 11.29 -6.59
C ASN A 392 -23.49 11.45 -7.96
N TRP A 393 -22.48 12.31 -8.06
CA TRP A 393 -21.68 12.43 -9.29
C TRP A 393 -20.79 11.21 -9.48
N PHE A 394 -20.27 10.68 -8.37
CA PHE A 394 -19.36 9.55 -8.33
C PHE A 394 -19.97 8.45 -7.47
N THR A 395 -19.66 7.20 -7.77
CA THR A 395 -19.94 6.12 -6.82
C THR A 395 -19.07 6.34 -5.57
N ASN A 396 -19.66 6.51 -4.38
CA ASN A 396 -18.92 6.91 -3.18
C ASN A 396 -17.77 5.96 -2.82
N GLN A 397 -17.92 4.65 -3.05
CA GLN A 397 -16.87 3.64 -2.84
C GLN A 397 -15.75 3.73 -3.88
N ASN A 398 -15.98 4.40 -5.02
CA ASN A 398 -15.00 4.64 -6.06
C ASN A 398 -14.44 6.06 -6.04
N ASN A 399 -14.80 6.90 -5.05
CA ASN A 399 -14.43 8.31 -5.05
C ASN A 399 -13.01 8.53 -4.49
N PHE A 400 -12.01 8.06 -5.25
CA PHE A 400 -10.58 8.00 -4.87
C PHE A 400 -9.80 9.30 -5.16
N TYR A 401 -8.56 9.35 -4.67
CA TYR A 401 -7.53 10.31 -5.08
C TYR A 401 -7.92 11.80 -4.88
N ARG A 402 -8.18 12.18 -3.63
CA ARG A 402 -8.55 13.56 -3.27
C ARG A 402 -7.76 14.07 -2.09
N GLN A 403 -7.40 15.35 -2.12
CA GLN A 403 -6.82 15.99 -0.94
C GLN A 403 -7.39 17.38 -0.72
N VAL A 404 -7.52 17.77 0.54
CA VAL A 404 -7.67 19.17 0.94
C VAL A 404 -6.67 19.43 2.06
N ARG A 405 -5.77 20.38 1.85
CA ARG A 405 -4.72 20.69 2.84
C ARG A 405 -4.40 22.16 2.98
N ASN A 406 -4.09 22.57 4.21
CA ASN A 406 -3.64 23.92 4.59
C ASN A 406 -4.71 25.00 4.44
N PHE A 407 -5.83 24.89 5.17
CA PHE A 407 -6.89 25.90 5.10
C PHE A 407 -7.39 26.32 6.47
N ILE A 408 -7.85 27.57 6.55
CA ILE A 408 -8.85 27.98 7.54
C ILE A 408 -10.21 27.97 6.83
N ILE A 409 -11.18 27.23 7.33
CA ILE A 409 -12.56 27.20 6.81
C ILE A 409 -13.44 27.92 7.83
N ASP A 410 -13.98 29.09 7.46
CA ASP A 410 -14.71 29.97 8.37
C ASP A 410 -16.17 30.14 7.93
N THR A 411 -17.08 29.62 8.75
CA THR A 411 -18.54 29.68 8.52
C THR A 411 -19.23 30.76 9.35
N ARG A 412 -18.50 31.51 10.19
CA ARG A 412 -19.09 32.37 11.25
C ARG A 412 -19.94 33.54 10.74
N ARG A 413 -19.83 33.91 9.45
CA ARG A 413 -20.71 34.91 8.84
C ARG A 413 -22.12 34.39 8.58
N VAL A 414 -22.29 33.07 8.43
CA VAL A 414 -23.61 32.44 8.32
C VAL A 414 -24.28 32.47 9.70
N PRO A 415 -25.57 32.84 9.82
CA PRO A 415 -26.28 32.82 11.11
C PRO A 415 -26.18 31.48 11.82
N ALA A 416 -26.21 31.48 13.16
CA ALA A 416 -26.13 30.26 13.97
C ALA A 416 -27.13 29.18 13.52
N THR A 417 -28.38 29.57 13.24
CA THR A 417 -29.43 28.64 12.81
C THR A 417 -29.30 28.18 11.35
N GLY A 418 -28.36 28.75 10.57
CA GLY A 418 -28.10 28.36 9.19
C GLY A 418 -27.44 26.99 9.10
N ASN A 419 -27.91 26.15 8.17
CA ASN A 419 -27.31 24.86 7.90
C ASN A 419 -26.11 25.07 6.96
N ILE A 420 -24.90 25.01 7.52
CA ILE A 420 -23.65 25.13 6.77
C ILE A 420 -22.62 24.15 7.30
N VAL A 421 -21.89 23.55 6.37
CA VAL A 421 -20.83 22.58 6.60
C VAL A 421 -19.55 23.09 5.91
N GLY A 422 -18.41 22.98 6.59
CA GLY A 422 -17.12 23.26 5.97
C GLY A 422 -16.80 22.31 4.81
N VAL A 423 -16.81 21.00 5.05
CA VAL A 423 -16.49 20.00 4.01
C VAL A 423 -17.53 18.87 3.99
N HIS A 424 -18.16 18.67 2.85
CA HIS A 424 -18.80 17.39 2.50
C HIS A 424 -17.73 16.44 1.98
N TRP A 425 -17.43 15.41 2.77
CA TRP A 425 -16.30 14.51 2.54
C TRP A 425 -16.75 13.06 2.30
N GLN A 426 -17.64 12.86 1.33
CA GLN A 426 -18.07 11.54 0.86
C GLN A 426 -17.01 11.00 -0.11
N VAL A 427 -16.11 10.15 0.40
CA VAL A 427 -14.89 9.72 -0.32
C VAL A 427 -14.50 8.27 -0.02
N ALA A 428 -13.53 7.73 -0.77
CA ALA A 428 -12.96 6.40 -0.60
C ALA A 428 -11.45 6.42 -0.29
N GLN A 429 -10.70 5.36 -0.59
CA GLN A 429 -9.25 5.22 -0.36
C GLN A 429 -8.42 6.28 -1.12
N ALA A 430 -7.15 6.45 -0.70
CA ALA A 430 -6.22 7.44 -1.25
C ALA A 430 -6.75 8.89 -1.17
N THR A 431 -7.38 9.21 -0.04
CA THR A 431 -7.93 10.54 0.23
C THR A 431 -7.48 11.07 1.57
N SER A 432 -7.24 12.38 1.66
CA SER A 432 -6.81 13.01 2.91
C SER A 432 -7.38 14.42 3.13
N LEU A 433 -7.71 14.70 4.40
CA LEU A 433 -7.81 16.06 4.93
C LEU A 433 -6.63 16.27 5.88
N THR A 434 -5.87 17.34 5.68
CA THR A 434 -4.66 17.60 6.47
C THR A 434 -4.47 19.08 6.78
N ASN A 435 -4.13 19.43 8.03
CA ASN A 435 -3.83 20.81 8.42
C ASN A 435 -4.97 21.78 8.08
N ILE A 436 -6.16 21.55 8.65
CA ILE A 436 -7.34 22.39 8.42
C ILE A 436 -7.89 22.89 9.75
N VAL A 437 -8.14 24.20 9.83
CA VAL A 437 -8.81 24.84 10.97
C VAL A 437 -10.24 25.21 10.60
N PHE A 438 -11.23 24.65 11.28
CA PHE A 438 -12.63 24.98 11.14
C PHE A 438 -13.04 26.01 12.19
N ARG A 439 -13.58 27.15 11.76
CA ARG A 439 -14.12 28.19 12.65
C ARG A 439 -15.62 28.31 12.42
N MET A 440 -16.40 27.92 13.43
CA MET A 440 -17.86 27.85 13.37
C MET A 440 -18.49 28.73 14.45
N ASN A 441 -19.79 28.98 14.32
CA ASN A 441 -20.56 29.68 15.35
C ASN A 441 -20.70 28.79 16.62
N GLU A 442 -20.47 29.38 17.80
CA GLU A 442 -20.47 28.72 19.12
C GLU A 442 -21.80 28.87 19.89
N ASP A 443 -22.81 29.55 19.32
CA ASP A 443 -24.10 29.77 19.98
C ASP A 443 -24.79 28.43 20.28
N SER A 444 -25.63 28.41 21.33
CA SER A 444 -26.26 27.16 21.79
C SER A 444 -27.20 26.51 20.78
N ASN A 445 -27.72 27.29 19.83
CA ASN A 445 -28.63 26.86 18.76
C ASN A 445 -27.94 26.75 17.39
N THR A 446 -26.60 26.72 17.36
CA THR A 446 -25.83 26.58 16.12
C THR A 446 -26.20 25.30 15.36
N ASN A 447 -26.25 25.38 14.03
CA ASN A 447 -26.41 24.26 13.10
C ASN A 447 -25.14 24.05 12.25
N HIS A 448 -24.06 24.78 12.54
CA HIS A 448 -22.81 24.70 11.79
C HIS A 448 -22.11 23.37 12.05
N GLN A 449 -21.45 22.82 11.03
CA GLN A 449 -20.68 21.58 11.15
C GLN A 449 -19.33 21.71 10.42
N GLY A 450 -18.28 21.06 10.93
CA GLY A 450 -16.96 21.12 10.30
C GLY A 450 -16.89 20.19 9.10
N VAL A 451 -16.94 18.89 9.37
CA VAL A 451 -16.98 17.81 8.37
C VAL A 451 -18.32 17.10 8.40
N TRP A 452 -18.89 16.83 7.23
CA TRP A 452 -20.07 16.01 7.05
C TRP A 452 -19.78 14.88 6.06
N MET A 453 -19.97 13.64 6.49
CA MET A 453 -19.73 12.43 5.71
C MET A 453 -20.81 11.41 6.03
N GLU A 454 -21.59 11.04 5.03
CA GLU A 454 -22.76 10.18 5.13
C GLU A 454 -22.48 8.73 4.77
N ASN A 455 -21.46 8.48 3.94
CA ASN A 455 -20.95 7.17 3.56
C ASN A 455 -19.59 7.31 2.85
N GLY A 456 -19.02 6.17 2.46
CA GLY A 456 -17.74 6.07 1.77
C GLY A 456 -17.02 4.75 2.08
N SER A 457 -15.85 4.54 1.47
CA SER A 457 -14.89 3.47 1.82
C SER A 457 -13.54 4.07 2.16
N GLY A 458 -13.60 4.91 3.19
CA GLY A 458 -12.66 5.97 3.43
C GLY A 458 -11.31 5.56 4.00
N GLY A 459 -10.44 6.57 3.89
CA GLY A 459 -9.03 6.56 4.21
C GLY A 459 -8.71 7.43 5.44
N PHE A 460 -8.10 8.61 5.23
CA PHE A 460 -7.27 9.23 6.26
C PHE A 460 -7.58 10.71 6.55
N MET A 461 -7.53 11.11 7.82
CA MET A 461 -7.61 12.51 8.26
C MET A 461 -6.54 12.77 9.32
N SER A 462 -5.84 13.89 9.20
CA SER A 462 -4.82 14.29 10.17
C SER A 462 -4.79 15.78 10.44
N ASP A 463 -4.37 16.16 11.65
CA ASP A 463 -3.96 17.52 11.96
C ASP A 463 -5.10 18.54 11.70
N LEU A 464 -6.31 18.26 12.20
CA LEU A 464 -7.48 19.13 12.05
C LEU A 464 -7.87 19.78 13.38
N THR A 465 -8.25 21.05 13.35
CA THR A 465 -8.71 21.79 14.55
C THR A 465 -10.10 22.36 14.32
N PHE A 466 -11.01 22.17 15.28
CA PHE A 466 -12.40 22.61 15.20
C PHE A 466 -12.71 23.56 16.37
N TYR A 467 -13.23 24.75 16.04
CA TYR A 467 -13.75 25.72 17.01
C TYR A 467 -15.25 25.91 16.82
N GLY A 468 -16.03 25.57 17.85
CA GLY A 468 -17.48 25.72 17.89
C GLY A 468 -18.25 24.68 17.09
N GLY A 469 -19.46 25.05 16.68
CA GLY A 469 -20.33 24.21 15.86
C GLY A 469 -21.22 23.24 16.65
N LYS A 470 -22.27 22.78 15.97
CA LYS A 470 -23.16 21.71 16.46
C LYS A 470 -22.38 20.42 16.52
N PHE A 471 -21.69 20.12 15.41
CA PHE A 471 -20.78 19.00 15.28
C PHE A 471 -19.43 19.50 14.80
N GLY A 472 -18.36 19.13 15.50
CA GLY A 472 -17.02 19.23 14.89
C GLY A 472 -17.01 18.41 13.60
N MET A 473 -17.44 17.15 13.73
CA MET A 473 -17.71 16.29 12.58
C MET A 473 -18.95 15.43 12.79
N TRP A 474 -19.73 15.25 11.72
CA TRP A 474 -20.81 14.27 11.58
C TRP A 474 -20.39 13.28 10.51
N VAL A 475 -20.15 12.02 10.88
CA VAL A 475 -19.41 11.10 10.01
C VAL A 475 -19.98 9.70 10.02
N GLY A 476 -20.00 9.06 8.86
CA GLY A 476 -20.30 7.65 8.69
C GLY A 476 -19.66 7.10 7.42
N CYS A 477 -19.04 5.94 7.53
CA CYS A 477 -18.19 5.35 6.50
C CYS A 477 -17.95 3.87 6.80
N GLN A 478 -17.64 3.04 5.80
CA GLN A 478 -17.24 1.65 6.06
C GLN A 478 -16.10 1.59 7.09
N GLN A 479 -15.01 2.29 6.78
CA GLN A 479 -13.87 2.45 7.67
C GLN A 479 -13.18 3.81 7.52
N PHE A 480 -12.39 4.18 8.52
CA PHE A 480 -11.53 5.36 8.45
C PHE A 480 -10.45 5.36 9.55
N THR A 481 -9.35 6.05 9.30
CA THR A 481 -8.35 6.42 10.32
C THR A 481 -8.25 7.93 10.46
N SER A 482 -8.38 8.42 11.69
CA SER A 482 -8.30 9.85 12.00
C SER A 482 -7.34 10.10 13.15
N ARG A 483 -6.31 10.92 12.94
CA ARG A 483 -5.34 11.22 13.99
C ARG A 483 -5.09 12.71 14.23
N ASN A 484 -4.63 13.05 15.43
CA ASN A 484 -4.26 14.41 15.82
C ASN A 484 -5.36 15.44 15.47
N LEU A 485 -6.57 15.20 16.00
CA LEU A 485 -7.71 16.10 15.83
C LEU A 485 -8.00 16.84 17.13
N GLU A 486 -8.27 18.14 17.04
CA GLU A 486 -8.55 19.00 18.19
C GLU A 486 -9.94 19.62 18.09
N PHE A 487 -10.74 19.52 19.14
CA PHE A 487 -12.10 20.04 19.19
C PHE A 487 -12.27 20.96 20.40
N HIS A 488 -12.72 22.18 20.16
CA HIS A 488 -12.94 23.19 21.20
C HIS A 488 -14.35 23.76 21.10
N ASN A 489 -15.06 23.79 22.23
CA ASN A 489 -16.36 24.46 22.37
C ASN A 489 -17.48 23.94 21.44
N ALA A 490 -17.34 22.72 20.91
CA ALA A 490 -18.38 22.10 20.10
C ALA A 490 -19.50 21.54 20.99
N LYS A 491 -20.74 21.49 20.49
CA LYS A 491 -21.82 20.77 21.21
C LYS A 491 -21.51 19.29 21.29
N THR A 492 -21.24 18.69 20.14
CA THR A 492 -20.65 17.35 20.08
C THR A 492 -19.42 17.41 19.20
N ALA A 493 -18.26 16.97 19.71
CA ALA A 493 -17.04 16.98 18.90
C ALA A 493 -17.17 16.04 17.70
N ILE A 494 -17.57 14.79 17.95
CA ILE A 494 -17.73 13.76 16.92
C ILE A 494 -19.11 13.10 17.08
N PHE A 495 -19.96 13.26 16.07
CA PHE A 495 -21.17 12.45 15.93
C PHE A 495 -20.91 11.34 14.91
N MET A 496 -20.89 10.09 15.38
CA MET A 496 -20.65 8.93 14.54
C MET A 496 -21.99 8.32 14.10
N ASN A 497 -22.36 8.56 12.85
CA ASN A 497 -23.63 8.14 12.28
C ASN A 497 -23.68 6.62 11.99
N TRP A 498 -22.65 6.05 11.40
CA TRP A 498 -22.53 4.60 11.18
C TRP A 498 -21.10 4.24 10.81
N ASN A 499 -20.67 3.00 11.07
CA ASN A 499 -19.43 2.48 10.48
C ASN A 499 -19.37 0.95 10.52
N TRP A 500 -18.34 0.35 9.95
CA TRP A 500 -17.90 -1.01 10.30
C TRP A 500 -16.77 -0.94 11.33
N GLY A 501 -15.81 -0.02 11.15
CA GLY A 501 -14.80 0.29 12.14
C GLY A 501 -14.13 1.64 11.92
N TRP A 502 -13.84 2.39 12.99
CA TRP A 502 -13.13 3.67 12.88
C TRP A 502 -12.07 3.78 13.97
N ALA A 503 -10.85 4.15 13.59
CA ALA A 503 -9.76 4.38 14.52
C ALA A 503 -9.49 5.88 14.71
N PHE A 504 -9.62 6.34 15.95
CA PHE A 504 -9.27 7.69 16.37
C PHE A 504 -8.02 7.64 17.25
N LYS A 505 -6.97 8.38 16.87
CA LYS A 505 -5.73 8.47 17.65
C LYS A 505 -5.31 9.92 17.94
N GLY A 506 -4.79 10.20 19.13
CA GLY A 506 -4.24 11.53 19.42
C GLY A 506 -5.31 12.63 19.43
N ILE A 507 -6.55 12.27 19.80
CA ILE A 507 -7.67 13.22 19.79
C ILE A 507 -7.66 14.10 21.04
N LYS A 508 -7.84 15.40 20.87
CA LYS A 508 -8.01 16.36 21.96
C LYS A 508 -9.41 16.96 21.91
N ILE A 509 -10.13 16.88 23.02
CA ILE A 509 -11.49 17.44 23.14
C ILE A 509 -11.52 18.33 24.37
N GLU A 510 -11.94 19.58 24.21
CA GLU A 510 -11.99 20.55 25.29
C GLU A 510 -13.28 21.36 25.27
N ASN A 511 -13.92 21.49 26.44
CA ASN A 511 -15.11 22.33 26.65
C ASN A 511 -16.29 21.94 25.74
N CYS A 512 -16.47 20.64 25.46
CA CYS A 512 -17.61 20.13 24.68
C CYS A 512 -18.73 19.60 25.58
N ASP A 513 -19.98 19.57 25.10
CA ASP A 513 -21.05 18.91 25.86
C ASP A 513 -20.88 17.37 25.77
N ILE A 514 -20.65 16.85 24.56
CA ILE A 514 -20.32 15.44 24.30
C ILE A 514 -19.03 15.37 23.48
N GLY A 515 -18.11 14.49 23.87
CA GLY A 515 -16.93 14.19 23.05
C GLY A 515 -17.33 13.39 21.82
N ILE A 516 -17.61 12.11 21.99
CA ILE A 516 -18.00 11.21 20.89
C ILE A 516 -19.38 10.64 21.16
N ASP A 517 -20.32 10.84 20.23
CA ASP A 517 -21.65 10.25 20.28
C ASP A 517 -21.78 9.09 19.27
N LEU A 518 -21.95 7.89 19.81
CA LEU A 518 -22.20 6.63 19.09
C LEU A 518 -23.62 6.12 19.34
N SER A 519 -24.53 6.95 19.88
CA SER A 519 -25.83 6.52 20.40
C SER A 519 -26.99 6.70 19.40
N THR A 520 -26.77 6.36 18.13
CA THR A 520 -27.71 6.62 17.02
C THR A 520 -29.05 5.90 17.20
N ASP A 521 -29.05 4.63 17.59
CA ASP A 521 -30.26 3.84 17.90
C ASP A 521 -29.93 2.78 18.96
N GLN A 522 -30.89 2.48 19.84
CA GLN A 522 -30.77 1.46 20.89
C GLN A 522 -30.95 0.01 20.41
N VAL A 523 -31.79 -0.18 19.40
CA VAL A 523 -32.23 -1.47 18.86
C VAL A 523 -31.50 -1.79 17.57
N ASN A 524 -31.13 -0.78 16.78
CA ASN A 524 -30.42 -0.91 15.51
C ASN A 524 -29.13 -0.08 15.49
N GLN A 525 -28.21 -0.37 16.42
CA GLN A 525 -26.94 0.33 16.51
C GLN A 525 -26.19 0.26 15.16
N THR A 526 -26.02 1.41 14.51
CA THR A 526 -25.45 1.52 13.15
C THR A 526 -23.93 1.62 13.15
N VAL A 527 -23.34 1.92 14.31
CA VAL A 527 -21.89 1.95 14.50
C VAL A 527 -21.42 0.52 14.78
N GLY A 528 -20.57 -0.03 13.93
CA GLY A 528 -19.96 -1.35 14.13
C GLY A 528 -18.95 -1.32 15.27
N SER A 529 -17.86 -0.59 15.10
CA SER A 529 -16.80 -0.47 16.10
C SER A 529 -16.09 0.89 16.09
N LEU A 530 -15.64 1.33 17.27
CA LEU A 530 -14.82 2.54 17.42
C LEU A 530 -13.63 2.26 18.36
N LEU A 531 -12.45 2.73 17.94
CA LEU A 531 -11.25 2.76 18.77
C LEU A 531 -10.90 4.21 19.07
N LEU A 532 -10.65 4.53 20.35
CA LEU A 532 -10.08 5.80 20.79
C LEU A 532 -8.75 5.54 21.52
N LEU A 533 -7.65 5.96 20.90
CA LEU A 533 -6.28 5.68 21.32
C LEU A 533 -5.53 6.98 21.61
N ASP A 534 -4.74 7.02 22.68
CA ASP A 534 -3.84 8.13 23.02
C ASP A 534 -4.55 9.52 23.04
N ALA A 535 -5.76 9.59 23.60
CA ALA A 535 -6.61 10.79 23.57
C ALA A 535 -6.54 11.61 24.87
N SER A 536 -6.96 12.88 24.80
CA SER A 536 -7.08 13.80 25.94
C SER A 536 -8.42 14.53 25.90
N ILE A 537 -9.24 14.35 26.93
CA ILE A 537 -10.58 14.94 27.01
C ILE A 537 -10.67 15.77 28.30
N LYS A 538 -11.00 17.06 28.15
CA LYS A 538 -11.02 18.04 29.22
C LYS A 538 -12.34 18.81 29.29
N ASN A 539 -12.79 19.11 30.50
CA ASN A 539 -13.96 19.98 30.77
C ASN A 539 -15.20 19.60 29.93
N THR A 540 -15.44 18.30 29.76
CA THR A 540 -16.48 17.78 28.87
C THR A 540 -17.48 16.97 29.68
N ASN A 541 -18.78 17.15 29.47
CA ASN A 541 -19.79 16.48 30.32
C ASN A 541 -19.75 14.96 30.11
N ILE A 542 -19.75 14.50 28.85
CA ILE A 542 -19.67 13.08 28.50
C ILE A 542 -18.54 12.88 27.49
N ALA A 543 -17.52 12.09 27.82
CA ALA A 543 -16.43 11.79 26.89
C ALA A 543 -16.90 10.89 25.74
N VAL A 544 -17.54 9.75 26.03
CA VAL A 544 -18.15 8.89 25.01
C VAL A 544 -19.57 8.48 25.41
N LYS A 545 -20.52 8.59 24.48
CA LYS A 545 -21.90 8.15 24.64
C LYS A 545 -22.19 6.96 23.72
N THR A 546 -22.79 5.90 24.24
CA THR A 546 -23.04 4.66 23.49
C THR A 546 -24.43 4.09 23.75
N SER A 547 -25.00 3.41 22.75
CA SER A 547 -26.24 2.64 22.87
C SER A 547 -26.03 1.16 23.16
N MET A 548 -24.78 0.66 23.15
CA MET A 548 -24.50 -0.77 23.31
C MET A 548 -24.93 -1.27 24.71
N THR A 549 -25.51 -2.45 24.75
CA THR A 549 -25.81 -3.25 25.95
C THR A 549 -25.48 -4.72 25.68
N ALA A 550 -25.52 -5.57 26.71
CA ALA A 550 -25.37 -7.02 26.51
C ALA A 550 -26.47 -7.64 25.64
N ASN A 551 -27.58 -6.93 25.40
CA ASN A 551 -28.72 -7.36 24.58
C ASN A 551 -28.81 -6.64 23.23
N THR A 552 -27.80 -5.85 22.85
CA THR A 552 -27.80 -5.14 21.56
C THR A 552 -27.87 -6.13 20.40
N TYR A 553 -28.60 -5.75 19.34
CA TYR A 553 -28.65 -6.50 18.10
C TYR A 553 -28.31 -5.57 16.92
N PRO A 554 -27.45 -5.98 15.97
CA PRO A 554 -26.58 -7.16 16.01
C PRO A 554 -25.58 -7.15 17.20
N PRO A 555 -25.20 -8.32 17.75
CA PRO A 555 -24.57 -8.48 19.07
C PRO A 555 -23.22 -7.77 19.29
N SER A 556 -22.46 -7.50 18.24
CA SER A 556 -21.17 -6.79 18.34
C SER A 556 -21.26 -5.32 17.91
N SER A 557 -22.44 -4.81 17.54
CA SER A 557 -22.61 -3.40 17.16
C SER A 557 -22.40 -2.50 18.36
N GLY A 558 -21.67 -1.40 18.17
CA GLY A 558 -21.28 -0.47 19.22
C GLY A 558 -20.04 -0.91 19.99
N THR A 559 -19.24 -1.82 19.43
CA THR A 559 -17.94 -2.20 19.98
C THR A 559 -17.08 -0.96 20.22
N LEU A 560 -16.53 -0.80 21.43
CA LEU A 560 -15.73 0.37 21.80
C LEU A 560 -14.47 -0.07 22.55
N THR A 561 -13.34 0.51 22.17
CA THR A 561 -12.06 0.37 22.86
C THR A 561 -11.51 1.76 23.19
N LEU A 562 -11.18 1.98 24.45
CA LEU A 562 -10.47 3.15 24.96
C LEU A 562 -9.10 2.69 25.45
N ASP A 563 -8.01 3.21 24.88
CA ASP A 563 -6.66 2.87 25.31
C ASP A 563 -5.83 4.15 25.48
N HIS A 564 -5.29 4.34 26.68
CA HIS A 564 -4.52 5.53 27.06
C HIS A 564 -5.29 6.85 26.83
N VAL A 565 -6.51 6.96 27.39
CA VAL A 565 -7.37 8.16 27.29
C VAL A 565 -7.29 8.98 28.56
N ARG A 566 -6.67 10.16 28.49
CA ARG A 566 -6.52 11.10 29.61
C ARG A 566 -7.79 11.93 29.79
N LEU A 567 -8.34 11.93 31.00
CA LEU A 567 -9.52 12.72 31.37
C LEU A 567 -9.10 13.81 32.36
N GLU A 568 -9.64 15.02 32.19
CA GLU A 568 -9.51 16.12 33.15
C GLU A 568 -10.86 16.82 33.32
N ASN A 569 -11.46 16.77 34.51
CA ASN A 569 -12.76 17.37 34.79
C ASN A 569 -13.86 16.90 33.80
N VAL A 570 -13.90 15.59 33.54
CA VAL A 570 -14.93 14.94 32.72
C VAL A 570 -15.98 14.32 33.65
N GLN A 571 -17.27 14.59 33.47
CA GLN A 571 -18.27 14.04 34.41
C GLN A 571 -18.52 12.54 34.21
N LYS A 572 -18.59 12.09 32.96
CA LYS A 572 -18.82 10.68 32.59
C LYS A 572 -17.82 10.28 31.50
N ALA A 573 -16.97 9.29 31.79
CA ALA A 573 -16.02 8.79 30.80
C ALA A 573 -16.75 8.02 29.68
N VAL A 574 -17.65 7.12 30.07
CA VAL A 574 -18.56 6.44 29.15
C VAL A 574 -19.97 6.49 29.72
N ALA A 575 -20.95 6.92 28.92
CA ALA A 575 -22.36 6.94 29.31
C ALA A 575 -23.23 6.13 28.35
N ASP A 576 -24.31 5.56 28.88
CA ASP A 576 -25.36 4.96 28.04
C ASP A 576 -26.18 6.04 27.32
N HIS A 577 -27.08 5.62 26.43
CA HIS A 577 -27.94 6.52 25.67
C HIS A 577 -28.91 7.35 26.55
N GLN A 578 -29.27 6.91 27.77
CA GLN A 578 -30.03 7.70 28.76
C GLN A 578 -29.14 8.67 29.54
N GLY A 579 -27.83 8.58 29.38
CA GLY A 579 -26.85 9.40 30.07
C GLY A 579 -26.42 8.85 31.42
N ASN A 580 -26.72 7.60 31.78
CA ASN A 580 -26.15 6.99 33.00
C ASN A 580 -24.69 6.60 32.75
N ALA A 581 -23.83 6.74 33.78
CA ALA A 581 -22.43 6.40 33.65
C ALA A 581 -22.22 4.88 33.60
N LEU A 582 -21.58 4.40 32.53
CA LEU A 582 -21.05 3.05 32.37
C LEU A 582 -19.58 2.96 32.84
N LEU A 583 -18.85 4.06 32.69
CA LEU A 583 -17.55 4.32 33.29
C LEU A 583 -17.58 5.73 33.88
N GLN A 584 -17.31 5.85 35.18
CA GLN A 584 -17.33 7.15 35.87
C GLN A 584 -16.28 8.09 35.29
N GLY A 585 -16.58 9.38 35.24
CA GLY A 585 -15.60 10.39 34.85
C GLY A 585 -14.66 10.78 36.01
N GLY A 586 -13.90 11.86 35.79
CA GLY A 586 -12.99 12.44 36.77
C GLY A 586 -11.79 13.08 36.09
N SER A 587 -10.67 13.12 36.84
CA SER A 587 -9.36 13.52 36.33
C SER A 587 -8.37 12.37 36.53
N TYR A 588 -8.24 11.50 35.53
CA TYR A 588 -7.38 10.31 35.54
C TYR A 588 -7.17 9.79 34.11
N THR A 589 -6.27 8.81 33.93
CA THR A 589 -6.06 8.14 32.64
C THR A 589 -6.80 6.81 32.60
N VAL A 590 -7.64 6.60 31.59
CA VAL A 590 -8.18 5.28 31.24
C VAL A 590 -7.10 4.52 30.51
N GLU A 591 -6.41 3.62 31.20
CA GLU A 591 -5.30 2.86 30.63
C GLU A 591 -5.76 1.91 29.52
N SER A 592 -6.76 1.07 29.78
CA SER A 592 -7.42 0.23 28.77
C SER A 592 -8.81 -0.17 29.24
N TRP A 593 -9.85 0.15 28.46
CA TRP A 593 -11.25 -0.17 28.76
C TRP A 593 -11.97 -0.54 27.47
N VAL A 594 -12.86 -1.53 27.53
CA VAL A 594 -13.58 -2.01 26.36
C VAL A 594 -15.06 -2.28 26.65
N GLN A 595 -15.87 -2.28 25.59
CA GLN A 595 -17.20 -2.92 25.58
C GLN A 595 -17.40 -3.71 24.28
N GLY A 596 -17.79 -4.98 24.40
CA GLY A 596 -18.09 -5.88 23.29
C GLY A 596 -17.44 -7.25 23.49
N HIS A 597 -17.23 -8.01 22.42
CA HIS A 597 -16.80 -9.41 22.52
C HIS A 597 -15.28 -9.54 22.63
N VAL A 598 -14.80 -10.03 23.78
CA VAL A 598 -13.38 -10.21 24.12
C VAL A 598 -13.03 -11.69 24.17
N TYR A 599 -11.87 -12.08 23.63
CA TYR A 599 -11.39 -13.45 23.57
C TYR A 599 -9.98 -13.60 24.13
N ASN A 600 -9.73 -14.72 24.83
CA ASN A 600 -8.39 -15.08 25.25
C ASN A 600 -7.69 -16.00 24.23
N SER A 601 -6.43 -16.36 24.50
CA SER A 601 -5.61 -17.25 23.66
C SER A 601 -6.23 -18.64 23.42
N ASN A 602 -7.16 -19.10 24.26
CA ASN A 602 -7.89 -20.35 24.10
C ASN A 602 -9.22 -20.18 23.34
N SER A 603 -9.49 -19.00 22.77
CA SER A 603 -10.75 -18.65 22.09
C SER A 603 -11.98 -18.80 22.99
N THR A 604 -11.78 -18.70 24.31
CA THR A 604 -12.88 -18.61 25.28
C THR A 604 -13.16 -17.15 25.52
N GLY A 605 -14.41 -16.72 25.34
CA GLY A 605 -14.76 -15.31 25.34
C GLY A 605 -16.26 -15.08 25.25
N GLY A 606 -16.65 -13.82 25.38
CA GLY A 606 -18.05 -13.37 25.37
C GLY A 606 -18.13 -11.86 25.50
N PHE A 607 -19.35 -11.34 25.61
CA PHE A 607 -19.55 -9.92 25.88
C PHE A 607 -18.89 -9.54 27.21
N TYR A 608 -18.05 -8.51 27.16
CA TYR A 608 -17.36 -7.92 28.30
C TYR A 608 -17.50 -6.41 28.25
N ARG A 609 -17.61 -5.80 29.42
CA ARG A 609 -17.57 -4.34 29.60
C ARG A 609 -16.78 -4.02 30.84
N GLY A 610 -15.63 -3.37 30.67
CA GLY A 610 -14.75 -3.07 31.79
C GLY A 610 -13.31 -2.83 31.37
N ASN A 611 -12.45 -2.71 32.38
CA ASN A 611 -11.02 -2.53 32.16
C ASN A 611 -10.38 -3.82 31.61
N LEU A 612 -9.40 -3.67 30.73
CA LEU A 612 -8.49 -4.75 30.35
C LEU A 612 -7.11 -4.54 31.01
N PRO A 613 -6.29 -5.61 31.11
CA PRO A 613 -4.88 -5.45 31.43
C PRO A 613 -4.21 -4.48 30.46
N VAL A 614 -3.32 -3.63 30.98
CA VAL A 614 -2.58 -2.66 30.16
C VAL A 614 -1.73 -3.41 29.15
N VAL A 615 -1.86 -3.03 27.88
CA VAL A 615 -1.07 -3.60 26.79
C VAL A 615 0.40 -3.22 26.97
N PRO A 616 1.33 -4.18 27.09
CA PRO A 616 2.75 -3.87 27.19
C PRO A 616 3.26 -3.40 25.82
N LYS A 617 3.23 -2.08 25.58
CA LYS A 617 3.71 -1.43 24.36
C LYS A 617 5.24 -1.38 24.34
N ASN A 618 5.87 -1.77 23.23
CA ASN A 618 7.32 -1.72 23.10
C ASN A 618 7.81 -0.26 22.99
N PRO A 619 8.75 0.22 23.84
CA PRO A 619 9.25 1.59 23.82
C PRO A 619 9.76 2.10 22.46
N ILE A 620 10.25 1.21 21.58
CA ILE A 620 10.73 1.62 20.24
C ILE A 620 9.58 2.15 19.34
N LEU A 621 8.34 1.77 19.64
CA LEU A 621 7.14 2.22 18.93
C LEU A 621 6.54 3.51 19.52
N MET A 622 7.06 3.97 20.65
CA MET A 622 6.50 5.07 21.43
C MET A 622 7.23 6.39 21.13
N GLY A 623 6.50 7.49 21.09
CA GLY A 623 7.03 8.84 21.07
C GLY A 623 7.48 9.31 22.46
N GLY A 624 8.10 10.49 22.52
CA GLY A 624 8.59 11.08 23.77
C GLY A 624 7.49 11.49 24.77
N ASP A 625 6.24 11.55 24.32
CA ASP A 625 5.03 11.82 25.10
C ASP A 625 4.39 10.56 25.70
N GLY A 626 4.97 9.38 25.46
CA GLY A 626 4.44 8.09 25.94
C GLY A 626 3.28 7.55 25.11
N ASN A 627 2.95 8.17 23.98
CA ASN A 627 1.96 7.69 23.01
C ASN A 627 2.64 6.87 21.91
N PHE A 628 1.90 6.13 21.07
CA PHE A 628 2.49 5.57 19.85
C PHE A 628 3.03 6.71 18.98
N PHE A 629 4.26 6.57 18.48
CA PHE A 629 4.92 7.59 17.69
C PHE A 629 4.10 7.93 16.43
N GLU A 630 3.95 9.23 16.18
CA GLU A 630 3.27 9.77 15.00
C GLU A 630 4.08 10.93 14.42
N ARG A 631 3.92 11.15 13.12
CA ARG A 631 4.62 12.19 12.38
C ARG A 631 3.72 12.74 11.27
N ALA A 632 3.49 14.05 11.30
CA ALA A 632 2.77 14.75 10.25
C ALA A 632 3.43 14.58 8.88
N ARG A 633 2.62 14.60 7.82
CA ARG A 633 3.08 14.63 6.44
C ARG A 633 4.04 15.80 6.24
N PRO A 634 5.28 15.58 5.76
CA PRO A 634 6.21 16.67 5.49
C PRO A 634 5.71 17.50 4.31
N GLN A 635 5.63 18.82 4.48
CA GLN A 635 5.29 19.76 3.38
C GLN A 635 6.43 20.73 3.04
N TYR A 636 7.53 20.69 3.80
CA TYR A 636 8.77 21.42 3.51
C TYR A 636 8.62 22.95 3.56
N GLU A 637 7.77 23.45 4.45
CA GLU A 637 7.48 24.87 4.70
C GLU A 637 8.72 25.72 5.00
N GLN A 638 9.73 25.09 5.57
CA GLN A 638 10.99 25.70 5.99
C GLN A 638 12.05 25.80 4.88
N TYR A 639 11.73 25.37 3.65
CA TYR A 639 12.65 25.35 2.51
C TYR A 639 12.24 26.37 1.44
N SER A 640 13.23 26.85 0.71
CA SER A 640 13.05 27.76 -0.42
C SER A 640 12.95 26.99 -1.73
N ILE A 641 12.54 27.65 -2.82
CA ILE A 641 12.59 27.07 -4.17
C ILE A 641 14.00 26.56 -4.54
N HIS A 642 15.05 27.22 -4.07
CA HIS A 642 16.42 26.81 -4.37
C HIS A 642 16.81 25.48 -3.75
N ASP A 643 16.06 24.99 -2.76
CA ASP A 643 16.28 23.70 -2.11
C ASP A 643 15.57 22.55 -2.83
N ILE A 644 14.78 22.86 -3.87
CA ILE A 644 14.01 21.90 -4.66
C ILE A 644 14.74 21.65 -5.99
N ILE A 645 14.72 20.40 -6.47
CA ILE A 645 15.16 20.04 -7.83
C ILE A 645 14.05 19.31 -8.57
N ASN A 646 13.74 19.76 -9.78
CA ASN A 646 12.77 19.13 -10.66
C ASN A 646 13.45 18.04 -11.50
N VAL A 647 12.94 16.80 -11.46
CA VAL A 647 13.51 15.67 -12.21
C VAL A 647 13.49 15.88 -13.73
N LYS A 648 12.56 16.68 -14.27
CA LYS A 648 12.49 16.97 -15.70
C LYS A 648 13.61 17.89 -16.16
N ASP A 649 14.07 18.79 -15.28
CA ASP A 649 15.24 19.64 -15.55
C ASP A 649 16.55 18.83 -15.53
N GLU A 650 16.53 17.66 -14.88
CA GLU A 650 17.63 16.69 -14.83
C GLU A 650 17.49 15.57 -15.90
N GLY A 651 16.52 15.70 -16.82
CA GLY A 651 16.44 14.92 -18.05
C GLY A 651 15.30 13.90 -18.15
N ALA A 652 14.60 13.62 -17.04
CA ALA A 652 13.44 12.72 -17.06
C ALA A 652 12.28 13.30 -17.89
N LYS A 653 11.51 12.46 -18.57
CA LYS A 653 10.42 12.88 -19.46
C LYS A 653 9.06 12.78 -18.79
N GLY A 654 8.78 11.67 -18.12
CA GLY A 654 7.47 11.41 -17.52
C GLY A 654 6.35 11.27 -18.56
N ASP A 655 6.68 10.88 -19.79
CA ASP A 655 5.76 10.80 -20.94
C ASP A 655 5.04 9.44 -21.08
N GLY A 656 5.25 8.53 -20.13
CA GLY A 656 4.67 7.18 -20.11
C GLY A 656 5.31 6.19 -21.10
N GLN A 657 6.33 6.59 -21.85
CA GLN A 657 6.96 5.80 -22.92
C GLN A 657 8.48 5.77 -22.83
N THR A 658 9.12 6.93 -22.67
CA THR A 658 10.58 7.06 -22.54
C THR A 658 11.04 6.35 -21.27
N ASP A 659 12.08 5.55 -21.40
CA ASP A 659 12.77 4.94 -20.26
C ASP A 659 13.53 6.02 -19.49
N ASP A 660 12.97 6.38 -18.33
CA ASP A 660 13.50 7.42 -17.45
C ASP A 660 14.47 6.85 -16.40
N THR A 661 14.77 5.54 -16.40
CA THR A 661 15.59 4.91 -15.34
C THR A 661 16.95 5.60 -15.19
N ALA A 662 17.65 5.87 -16.29
CA ALA A 662 18.99 6.46 -16.24
C ALA A 662 18.97 7.91 -15.69
N ALA A 663 18.00 8.72 -16.15
CA ALA A 663 17.86 10.11 -15.71
C ALA A 663 17.48 10.20 -14.22
N LEU A 664 16.51 9.39 -13.79
CA LEU A 664 16.10 9.34 -12.38
C LEU A 664 17.22 8.81 -11.47
N THR A 665 17.94 7.76 -11.89
CA THR A 665 19.09 7.23 -11.14
C THR A 665 20.18 8.28 -10.97
N ALA A 666 20.52 9.01 -12.04
CA ALA A 666 21.50 10.09 -11.98
C ALA A 666 21.04 11.22 -11.04
N THR A 667 19.76 11.59 -11.10
CA THR A 667 19.15 12.63 -10.26
C THR A 667 19.19 12.24 -8.78
N LEU A 668 18.69 11.05 -8.42
CA LEU A 668 18.69 10.56 -7.04
C LEU A 668 20.11 10.46 -6.49
N LYS A 669 21.06 9.93 -7.27
CA LYS A 669 22.46 9.84 -6.87
C LYS A 669 23.10 11.21 -6.62
N LYS A 670 22.76 12.20 -7.43
CA LYS A 670 23.33 13.56 -7.35
C LYS A 670 22.73 14.37 -6.21
N TRP A 671 21.45 14.19 -5.91
CA TRP A 671 20.69 15.13 -5.07
C TRP A 671 20.18 14.56 -3.74
N ALA A 672 20.29 13.25 -3.48
CA ALA A 672 19.99 12.68 -2.17
C ALA A 672 20.79 13.41 -1.07
N GLY A 673 20.09 13.84 -0.01
CA GLY A 673 20.65 14.66 1.08
C GLY A 673 20.89 16.13 0.75
N CYS A 674 20.83 16.53 -0.52
CA CYS A 674 21.20 17.87 -1.00
C CYS A 674 20.02 18.73 -1.42
N LYS A 675 18.95 18.12 -1.95
CA LYS A 675 17.72 18.78 -2.40
C LYS A 675 16.50 17.93 -2.07
N ILE A 676 15.34 18.56 -2.06
CA ILE A 676 14.06 17.86 -2.19
C ILE A 676 13.82 17.62 -3.68
N ILE A 677 13.59 16.36 -4.04
CA ILE A 677 13.49 15.89 -5.41
C ILE A 677 12.02 15.87 -5.80
N PHE A 678 11.64 16.84 -6.63
CA PHE A 678 10.29 17.07 -7.08
C PHE A 678 10.03 16.34 -8.41
N PHE A 679 8.96 15.57 -8.44
CA PHE A 679 8.44 14.88 -9.62
C PHE A 679 7.18 15.61 -10.09
N PRO A 680 7.26 16.49 -11.11
CA PRO A 680 6.07 17.03 -11.75
C PRO A 680 5.18 15.90 -12.26
N PHE A 681 3.88 16.15 -12.44
CA PHE A 681 2.97 15.09 -12.86
C PHE A 681 3.41 14.50 -14.22
N GLY A 682 3.32 13.19 -14.29
CA GLY A 682 3.78 12.38 -15.41
C GLY A 682 3.79 10.89 -15.05
N SER A 683 4.12 10.08 -16.04
CA SER A 683 4.32 8.63 -15.89
C SER A 683 5.75 8.29 -16.30
N TYR A 684 6.60 8.09 -15.32
CA TYR A 684 8.04 7.87 -15.50
C TYR A 684 8.31 6.37 -15.63
N VAL A 685 8.62 5.91 -16.83
CA VAL A 685 8.86 4.48 -17.09
C VAL A 685 10.22 4.10 -16.54
N ILE A 686 10.29 2.99 -15.80
CA ILE A 686 11.54 2.36 -15.42
C ILE A 686 11.61 0.94 -15.97
N THR A 687 12.74 0.59 -16.58
CA THR A 687 12.97 -0.75 -17.17
C THR A 687 14.00 -1.59 -16.41
N SER A 688 14.58 -1.03 -15.35
CA SER A 688 15.39 -1.72 -14.35
C SER A 688 15.24 -1.07 -12.99
N THR A 689 15.80 -1.67 -11.94
CA THR A 689 15.67 -1.21 -10.56
C THR A 689 16.11 0.26 -10.40
N LEU A 690 15.20 1.09 -9.90
CA LEU A 690 15.46 2.45 -9.45
C LEU A 690 15.85 2.43 -7.96
N TYR A 691 17.14 2.61 -7.68
CA TYR A 691 17.65 2.70 -6.32
C TYR A 691 17.44 4.09 -5.73
N VAL A 692 16.79 4.17 -4.57
CA VAL A 692 16.59 5.39 -3.78
C VAL A 692 17.60 5.41 -2.63
N PRO A 693 18.63 6.28 -2.67
CA PRO A 693 19.65 6.35 -1.63
C PRO A 693 19.10 6.87 -0.29
N PRO A 694 19.77 6.56 0.84
CA PRO A 694 19.54 7.28 2.09
C PRO A 694 19.66 8.81 1.92
N GLU A 695 18.94 9.54 2.76
CA GLU A 695 18.77 11.01 2.76
C GLU A 695 17.93 11.58 1.59
N SER A 696 17.27 10.74 0.81
CA SER A 696 16.36 11.17 -0.25
C SER A 696 15.05 11.74 0.30
N ARG A 697 14.60 12.87 -0.25
CA ARG A 697 13.27 13.45 -0.01
C ARG A 697 12.58 13.62 -1.35
N ILE A 698 11.50 12.89 -1.59
CA ILE A 698 10.83 12.77 -2.88
C ILE A 698 9.38 13.26 -2.73
N VAL A 699 8.97 14.16 -3.61
CA VAL A 699 7.63 14.74 -3.62
C VAL A 699 7.07 14.73 -5.03
N GLY A 700 5.88 14.18 -5.23
CA GLY A 700 5.16 14.29 -6.49
C GLY A 700 4.24 15.51 -6.58
N GLU A 701 3.66 15.70 -7.76
CA GLU A 701 2.64 16.72 -8.04
C GLU A 701 1.33 16.01 -8.35
N VAL A 702 0.34 16.13 -7.48
CA VAL A 702 -0.83 15.23 -7.45
C VAL A 702 -0.40 13.81 -7.07
N TRP A 703 -0.26 12.92 -8.05
CA TRP A 703 0.28 11.58 -7.86
C TRP A 703 1.13 11.21 -9.06
N SER A 704 2.40 11.64 -9.01
CA SER A 704 3.38 11.39 -10.07
C SER A 704 3.71 9.91 -10.12
N GLN A 705 3.66 9.31 -11.31
CA GLN A 705 3.67 7.85 -11.42
C GLN A 705 5.07 7.32 -11.73
N ILE A 706 5.56 6.36 -10.95
CA ILE A 706 6.75 5.56 -11.31
C ILE A 706 6.23 4.22 -11.83
N LYS A 707 6.42 3.95 -13.12
CA LYS A 707 5.85 2.80 -13.83
C LYS A 707 6.92 1.76 -14.17
N ALA A 708 6.90 0.61 -13.51
CA ALA A 708 7.74 -0.52 -13.88
C ALA A 708 7.26 -1.14 -15.20
N ALA A 709 8.17 -1.39 -16.15
CA ALA A 709 7.85 -2.02 -17.42
C ALA A 709 9.05 -2.77 -18.01
N GLY A 710 8.79 -3.61 -19.01
CA GLY A 710 9.83 -4.33 -19.74
C GLY A 710 10.23 -5.67 -19.12
N SER A 711 11.03 -6.44 -19.87
CA SER A 711 11.33 -7.84 -19.57
C SER A 711 12.15 -8.07 -18.29
N PHE A 712 12.76 -7.02 -17.72
CA PHE A 712 13.46 -7.13 -16.45
C PHE A 712 12.51 -7.51 -15.30
N PHE A 713 11.23 -7.17 -15.43
CA PHE A 713 10.20 -7.41 -14.41
C PHE A 713 9.18 -8.49 -14.80
N SER A 714 9.39 -9.24 -15.88
CA SER A 714 8.35 -10.17 -16.39
C SER A 714 8.40 -11.57 -15.79
N ASP A 715 9.54 -12.04 -15.25
CA ASP A 715 9.68 -13.43 -14.77
C ASP A 715 9.36 -13.56 -13.28
N ALA A 716 8.18 -14.11 -12.97
CA ALA A 716 7.74 -14.39 -11.59
C ALA A 716 8.64 -15.40 -10.85
N ARG A 717 9.48 -16.19 -11.54
CA ARG A 717 10.43 -17.13 -10.89
C ARG A 717 11.72 -16.44 -10.46
N ASN A 718 11.93 -15.21 -10.92
CA ASN A 718 13.10 -14.42 -10.59
C ASN A 718 12.67 -12.97 -10.34
N PRO A 719 11.88 -12.71 -9.29
CA PRO A 719 11.34 -11.40 -9.03
C PRO A 719 12.45 -10.37 -8.74
N ARG A 720 12.17 -9.11 -9.07
CA ARG A 720 13.11 -7.99 -8.97
C ARG A 720 12.44 -6.73 -8.44
N PRO A 721 13.11 -5.96 -7.57
CA PRO A 721 12.61 -4.67 -7.11
C PRO A 721 12.58 -3.65 -8.25
N ALA A 722 11.43 -3.03 -8.47
CA ALA A 722 11.30 -1.89 -9.38
C ALA A 722 11.84 -0.63 -8.71
N VAL A 723 11.40 -0.32 -7.48
CA VAL A 723 12.00 0.72 -6.64
C VAL A 723 12.63 0.06 -5.42
N GLN A 724 13.91 0.32 -5.21
CA GLN A 724 14.67 -0.21 -4.07
C GLN A 724 15.06 0.92 -3.13
N VAL A 725 14.39 1.02 -1.97
CA VAL A 725 14.59 2.09 -0.99
C VAL A 725 15.65 1.70 0.03
N GLY A 726 16.85 2.23 -0.17
CA GLY A 726 18.06 1.81 0.54
C GLY A 726 18.48 0.37 0.20
N LEU A 727 19.69 0.02 0.62
CA LEU A 727 20.19 -1.36 0.62
C LEU A 727 20.00 -1.99 2.01
N PRO A 728 19.92 -3.33 2.11
CA PRO A 728 19.87 -4.02 3.40
C PRO A 728 20.96 -3.54 4.35
N GLY A 729 20.57 -3.22 5.59
CA GLY A 729 21.45 -2.71 6.64
C GLY A 729 21.77 -1.21 6.58
N GLN A 730 21.39 -0.48 5.53
CA GLN A 730 21.57 0.96 5.49
C GLN A 730 20.63 1.68 6.47
N ARG A 731 21.08 2.85 6.94
CA ARG A 731 20.33 3.73 7.83
C ARG A 731 20.30 5.15 7.29
N GLY A 732 19.21 5.87 7.50
CA GLY A 732 19.08 7.28 7.13
C GLY A 732 17.64 7.76 7.06
N THR A 733 17.45 8.94 6.49
CA THR A 733 16.15 9.54 6.19
C THR A 733 15.72 9.16 4.78
N VAL A 734 14.51 8.67 4.57
CA VAL A 734 13.88 8.64 3.24
C VAL A 734 12.45 9.10 3.38
N GLU A 735 12.07 10.18 2.72
CA GLU A 735 10.70 10.69 2.74
C GLU A 735 10.12 10.62 1.34
N ILE A 736 8.96 9.99 1.19
CA ILE A 736 8.24 9.91 -0.09
C ILE A 736 6.82 10.42 0.11
N SER A 737 6.40 11.37 -0.73
CA SER A 737 5.02 11.87 -0.72
C SER A 737 4.46 12.13 -2.11
N ASP A 738 3.15 11.99 -2.27
CA ASP A 738 2.43 12.27 -3.53
C ASP A 738 2.97 11.46 -4.75
N ILE A 739 3.46 10.23 -4.52
CA ILE A 739 3.93 9.30 -5.59
C ILE A 739 2.93 8.15 -5.77
N LEU A 740 2.67 7.76 -7.02
CA LEU A 740 1.97 6.53 -7.36
C LEU A 740 2.93 5.52 -7.97
N PHE A 741 3.12 4.37 -7.31
CA PHE A 741 3.88 3.27 -7.89
C PHE A 741 2.94 2.38 -8.72
N THR A 742 3.33 2.07 -9.95
CA THR A 742 2.48 1.30 -10.87
C THR A 742 3.31 0.42 -11.79
N THR A 743 2.64 -0.41 -12.58
CA THR A 743 3.25 -1.32 -13.54
C THR A 743 2.55 -1.25 -14.90
N GLY A 744 3.28 -1.59 -15.95
CA GLY A 744 2.68 -1.97 -17.23
C GLY A 744 2.26 -3.45 -17.22
N GLY A 745 1.51 -3.90 -18.23
CA GLY A 745 1.23 -5.33 -18.41
C GLY A 745 2.51 -6.16 -18.61
N ASN A 746 2.43 -7.47 -18.33
CA ASN A 746 3.53 -8.43 -18.40
C ASN A 746 4.70 -8.12 -17.43
N THR A 747 4.37 -7.83 -16.17
CA THR A 747 5.34 -7.54 -15.10
C THR A 747 5.16 -8.47 -13.90
N ALA A 748 4.91 -9.76 -14.18
CA ALA A 748 4.64 -10.78 -13.18
C ALA A 748 5.77 -11.01 -12.15
N GLY A 749 6.99 -10.52 -12.44
CA GLY A 749 8.18 -10.56 -11.56
C GLY A 749 8.48 -9.23 -10.85
N ALA A 750 7.64 -8.20 -10.98
CA ALA A 750 7.88 -6.92 -10.30
C ALA A 750 7.62 -7.03 -8.79
N ILE A 751 8.63 -6.73 -7.98
CA ILE A 751 8.44 -6.26 -6.60
C ILE A 751 8.37 -4.75 -6.69
N ILE A 752 7.19 -4.13 -6.55
CA ILE A 752 7.03 -2.71 -6.93
C ILE A 752 7.91 -1.81 -6.05
N VAL A 753 7.84 -1.99 -4.73
CA VAL A 753 8.74 -1.33 -3.77
C VAL A 753 9.35 -2.37 -2.84
N GLU A 754 10.68 -2.45 -2.83
CA GLU A 754 11.47 -3.12 -1.79
C GLU A 754 12.05 -2.06 -0.86
N TRP A 755 11.65 -2.10 0.40
CA TRP A 755 12.00 -1.14 1.43
C TRP A 755 12.99 -1.77 2.40
N ASN A 756 14.26 -1.37 2.27
CA ASN A 756 15.37 -1.89 3.05
C ASN A 756 15.85 -0.93 4.13
N ILE A 757 15.68 0.37 3.88
CA ILE A 757 16.22 1.42 4.71
C ILE A 757 15.70 1.31 6.15
N ARG A 758 16.60 1.55 7.10
CA ARG A 758 16.24 1.80 8.48
C ARG A 758 16.35 3.27 8.79
N ASP A 759 15.39 3.78 9.53
CA ASP A 759 15.35 5.14 10.04
C ASP A 759 16.65 5.56 10.75
N GLY A 760 17.15 6.74 10.39
CA GLY A 760 18.28 7.39 11.07
C GLY A 760 17.87 7.93 12.45
N SER A 761 16.65 8.45 12.54
CA SER A 761 15.91 8.79 13.76
C SER A 761 14.45 8.32 13.64
N GLN A 762 13.74 8.15 14.77
CA GLN A 762 12.37 7.64 14.79
C GLN A 762 11.48 8.30 13.73
N GLY A 763 10.94 7.50 12.80
CA GLY A 763 10.04 7.97 11.73
C GLY A 763 10.68 8.86 10.65
N SER A 764 12.01 8.95 10.58
CA SER A 764 12.72 9.68 9.52
C SER A 764 12.64 9.01 8.15
N SER A 765 12.35 7.70 8.11
CA SER A 765 12.12 6.94 6.89
C SER A 765 10.65 6.54 6.77
N GLY A 766 9.93 7.10 5.80
CA GLY A 766 8.50 6.91 5.65
C GLY A 766 7.88 7.40 4.34
N MET A 767 6.59 7.14 4.21
CA MET A 767 5.77 7.40 3.03
C MET A 767 4.42 8.00 3.46
N TRP A 768 3.99 9.09 2.81
CA TRP A 768 2.73 9.79 3.08
C TRP A 768 1.97 10.03 1.79
N ASP A 769 0.66 9.76 1.74
CA ASP A 769 -0.18 10.00 0.55
C ASP A 769 0.48 9.46 -0.74
N SER A 770 1.14 8.31 -0.64
CA SER A 770 1.73 7.65 -1.79
C SER A 770 1.19 6.23 -1.87
N HIS A 771 0.88 5.80 -3.07
CA HIS A 771 -0.02 4.68 -3.28
C HIS A 771 0.55 3.74 -4.34
N PHE A 772 -0.06 2.57 -4.46
CA PHE A 772 0.24 1.57 -5.46
C PHE A 772 -1.02 1.30 -6.26
N ARG A 773 -0.87 1.20 -7.58
CA ARG A 773 -1.95 0.78 -8.47
C ARG A 773 -1.42 -0.20 -9.51
N VAL A 774 -1.91 -1.43 -9.47
CA VAL A 774 -1.59 -2.45 -10.48
C VAL A 774 -2.77 -2.58 -11.45
N GLY A 775 -2.63 -1.97 -12.63
CA GLY A 775 -3.64 -1.98 -13.70
C GLY A 775 -4.83 -1.06 -13.49
N GLY A 776 -5.93 -1.31 -14.20
CA GLY A 776 -7.19 -0.56 -14.07
C GLY A 776 -7.12 0.91 -14.49
N ALA A 777 -6.15 1.29 -15.32
CA ALA A 777 -5.95 2.68 -15.73
C ALA A 777 -5.30 2.78 -17.11
N LEU A 778 -5.55 3.88 -17.82
CA LEU A 778 -4.84 4.18 -19.06
C LEU A 778 -3.32 4.20 -18.84
N GLY A 779 -2.57 3.63 -19.79
CA GLY A 779 -1.12 3.54 -19.73
C GLY A 779 -0.55 2.31 -19.00
N THR A 780 -1.40 1.54 -18.31
CA THR A 780 -1.02 0.27 -17.68
C THR A 780 -1.09 -0.92 -18.64
N ASN A 781 -1.84 -0.81 -19.75
CA ASN A 781 -2.21 -1.92 -20.64
C ASN A 781 -2.98 -3.06 -19.94
N MET A 782 -3.50 -2.82 -18.75
CA MET A 782 -4.31 -3.76 -17.95
C MET A 782 -5.70 -3.18 -17.69
N GLN A 783 -6.31 -2.65 -18.75
CA GLN A 783 -7.67 -2.12 -18.74
C GLN A 783 -8.67 -3.22 -19.11
N ARG A 784 -9.98 -2.95 -18.98
CA ARG A 784 -11.03 -3.94 -19.26
C ARG A 784 -10.92 -4.59 -20.64
N GLY A 785 -10.49 -3.84 -21.65
CA GLY A 785 -10.26 -4.38 -23.01
C GLY A 785 -9.35 -5.61 -23.02
N ASN A 786 -8.32 -5.63 -22.17
CA ASN A 786 -7.37 -6.74 -22.05
C ASN A 786 -7.75 -7.71 -20.92
N CYS A 787 -8.18 -7.17 -19.78
CA CYS A 787 -8.30 -7.90 -18.52
C CYS A 787 -9.72 -7.90 -17.95
N ALA A 788 -10.76 -7.98 -18.79
CA ALA A 788 -12.14 -8.07 -18.34
C ALA A 788 -12.37 -9.21 -17.32
N SER A 789 -13.30 -9.01 -16.39
CA SER A 789 -13.74 -9.99 -15.40
C SER A 789 -14.07 -11.37 -16.00
N LEU A 790 -13.94 -12.43 -15.20
CA LEU A 790 -14.22 -13.83 -15.56
C LEU A 790 -13.30 -14.42 -16.64
N LYS A 791 -12.29 -13.67 -17.11
CA LYS A 791 -11.27 -14.21 -18.01
C LYS A 791 -10.21 -14.97 -17.21
N SER A 792 -9.73 -16.07 -17.80
CA SER A 792 -8.56 -16.77 -17.28
C SER A 792 -7.32 -15.87 -17.31
N PRO A 793 -6.33 -16.12 -16.41
CA PRO A 793 -5.07 -15.40 -16.41
C PRO A 793 -4.36 -15.42 -17.77
N THR A 794 -3.81 -14.27 -18.16
CA THR A 794 -2.95 -14.11 -19.34
C THR A 794 -1.74 -13.26 -18.97
N ASP A 795 -0.62 -13.39 -19.68
CA ASP A 795 0.59 -12.61 -19.42
C ASP A 795 0.33 -11.09 -19.37
N ALA A 796 -0.60 -10.61 -20.21
CA ALA A 796 -0.98 -9.20 -20.24
C ALA A 796 -1.63 -8.72 -18.93
N CYS A 797 -2.30 -9.61 -18.19
CA CYS A 797 -3.01 -9.31 -16.95
C CYS A 797 -2.23 -9.70 -15.69
N MET A 798 -1.00 -10.23 -15.84
CA MET A 798 -0.09 -10.48 -14.73
C MET A 798 0.68 -9.18 -14.40
N GLY A 799 0.25 -8.51 -13.34
CA GLY A 799 0.63 -7.13 -13.07
C GLY A 799 1.77 -6.94 -12.06
N ALA A 800 1.95 -7.84 -11.10
CA ALA A 800 3.06 -7.75 -10.13
C ALA A 800 3.29 -9.07 -9.39
N TYR A 801 4.52 -9.26 -8.91
CA TYR A 801 4.86 -10.36 -7.99
C TYR A 801 4.49 -10.02 -6.54
N LEU A 802 4.88 -8.83 -6.10
CA LEU A 802 4.69 -8.28 -4.75
C LEU A 802 4.62 -6.76 -4.82
N LEU A 803 3.66 -6.12 -4.15
CA LEU A 803 3.52 -4.67 -4.23
C LEU A 803 4.50 -3.97 -3.27
N LEU A 804 4.52 -4.34 -1.99
CA LEU A 804 5.40 -3.73 -0.99
C LEU A 804 6.11 -4.78 -0.12
N HIS A 805 7.43 -4.69 -0.04
CA HIS A 805 8.28 -5.56 0.78
C HIS A 805 9.07 -4.76 1.82
N LEU A 806 8.73 -4.87 3.10
CA LEU A 806 9.54 -4.34 4.21
C LEU A 806 10.52 -5.42 4.68
N THR A 807 11.79 -5.30 4.31
CA THR A 807 12.77 -6.38 4.51
C THR A 807 13.30 -6.47 5.95
N GLU A 808 14.07 -7.53 6.25
CA GLU A 808 14.50 -7.92 7.60
C GLU A 808 15.12 -6.81 8.46
N THR A 809 15.86 -5.88 7.84
CA THR A 809 16.58 -4.81 8.55
C THR A 809 15.85 -3.48 8.58
N SER A 810 14.69 -3.39 7.93
CA SER A 810 14.03 -2.13 7.66
C SER A 810 13.26 -1.57 8.87
N SER A 811 12.98 -0.28 8.82
CA SER A 811 11.92 0.37 9.61
C SER A 811 11.14 1.31 8.71
N ALA A 812 9.87 1.57 9.03
CA ALA A 812 9.00 2.34 8.14
C ALA A 812 7.90 3.08 8.90
N TYR A 813 7.65 4.32 8.50
CA TYR A 813 6.45 5.07 8.85
C TYR A 813 5.59 5.24 7.60
N LEU A 814 4.47 4.53 7.50
CA LEU A 814 3.58 4.56 6.34
C LEU A 814 2.23 5.14 6.72
N GLU A 815 1.82 6.23 6.07
CA GLU A 815 0.59 6.96 6.37
C GLU A 815 -0.22 7.22 5.09
N ASN A 816 -1.50 6.86 5.13
CA ASN A 816 -2.39 6.92 3.96
C ASN A 816 -1.76 6.25 2.73
N VAL A 817 -1.34 4.99 2.89
CA VAL A 817 -0.74 4.20 1.81
C VAL A 817 -1.74 3.14 1.37
N TRP A 818 -2.20 3.25 0.12
CA TRP A 818 -3.12 2.31 -0.50
C TRP A 818 -2.39 1.40 -1.48
N VAL A 819 -2.44 0.10 -1.24
CA VAL A 819 -1.72 -0.94 -1.98
C VAL A 819 -2.71 -1.74 -2.82
N TRP A 820 -3.11 -1.18 -3.97
CA TRP A 820 -4.27 -1.65 -4.72
C TRP A 820 -3.91 -2.40 -6.01
N THR A 821 -4.48 -3.59 -6.17
CA THR A 821 -4.54 -4.31 -7.45
C THR A 821 -5.92 -4.13 -8.04
N ALA A 822 -6.02 -3.67 -9.28
CA ALA A 822 -7.29 -3.14 -9.77
C ALA A 822 -8.38 -4.19 -9.94
N ASP A 823 -9.50 -4.01 -9.24
CA ASP A 823 -10.71 -4.81 -9.38
C ASP A 823 -11.66 -4.27 -10.49
N HIS A 824 -11.46 -3.01 -10.92
CA HIS A 824 -12.18 -2.38 -12.02
C HIS A 824 -11.32 -1.35 -12.79
N ASP A 825 -11.81 -0.94 -13.97
CA ASP A 825 -11.17 0.06 -14.82
C ASP A 825 -11.60 1.48 -14.41
N LEU A 826 -10.64 2.36 -14.07
CA LEU A 826 -10.87 3.75 -13.63
C LEU A 826 -10.94 4.75 -14.80
N ASP A 827 -10.61 4.33 -16.02
CA ASP A 827 -10.73 5.17 -17.22
C ASP A 827 -11.70 4.55 -18.26
N GLY A 828 -12.46 3.54 -17.84
CA GLY A 828 -13.50 2.87 -18.61
C GLY A 828 -14.61 2.37 -17.67
N ASP A 829 -15.49 1.51 -18.17
CA ASP A 829 -16.58 0.95 -17.34
C ASP A 829 -16.30 -0.50 -16.97
N GLY A 830 -16.50 -0.87 -15.71
CA GLY A 830 -16.67 -2.25 -15.23
C GLY A 830 -15.43 -2.99 -14.70
N GLN A 831 -15.69 -4.20 -14.18
CA GLN A 831 -14.72 -5.00 -13.43
C GLN A 831 -13.64 -5.67 -14.30
N THR A 832 -12.46 -5.86 -13.69
CA THR A 832 -11.26 -6.48 -14.27
C THR A 832 -10.75 -7.66 -13.45
N SER A 833 -10.08 -8.61 -14.10
CA SER A 833 -9.29 -9.68 -13.48
C SER A 833 -7.80 -9.41 -13.73
N ILE A 834 -7.15 -8.75 -12.78
CA ILE A 834 -5.72 -8.45 -12.80
C ILE A 834 -5.04 -9.21 -11.68
N PHE A 835 -3.90 -9.81 -11.97
CA PHE A 835 -3.27 -10.78 -11.09
C PHE A 835 -1.97 -10.18 -10.53
N ALA A 836 -2.00 -9.87 -9.23
CA ALA A 836 -0.81 -9.62 -8.43
C ALA A 836 -0.66 -10.72 -7.38
N GLY A 837 0.57 -11.17 -7.14
CA GLY A 837 0.84 -12.28 -6.22
C GLY A 837 0.55 -11.90 -4.77
N ARG A 838 1.15 -10.80 -4.30
CA ARG A 838 1.26 -10.46 -2.88
C ARG A 838 1.07 -8.95 -2.66
N GLY A 839 0.35 -8.56 -1.61
CA GLY A 839 0.18 -7.17 -1.24
C GLY A 839 1.39 -6.61 -0.49
N VAL A 840 1.35 -6.70 0.83
CA VAL A 840 2.38 -6.20 1.75
C VAL A 840 3.04 -7.36 2.49
N LEU A 841 4.34 -7.56 2.28
CA LEU A 841 5.17 -8.49 3.04
C LEU A 841 6.03 -7.70 4.03
N VAL A 842 5.96 -8.08 5.30
CA VAL A 842 6.80 -7.51 6.36
C VAL A 842 7.64 -8.62 6.96
N GLU A 843 8.95 -8.43 6.92
CA GLU A 843 9.95 -9.35 7.49
C GLU A 843 10.86 -8.67 8.51
N SER A 844 10.62 -7.39 8.80
CA SER A 844 11.47 -6.62 9.69
C SER A 844 11.56 -7.27 11.08
N SER A 845 12.76 -7.78 11.37
CA SER A 845 13.09 -8.41 12.65
C SER A 845 13.54 -7.39 13.69
N VAL A 846 13.64 -6.11 13.29
CA VAL A 846 14.16 -5.01 14.12
C VAL A 846 13.11 -3.95 14.42
N GLY A 847 12.23 -3.64 13.46
CA GLY A 847 11.37 -2.46 13.49
C GLY A 847 12.15 -1.15 13.76
N PRO A 848 11.45 -0.08 14.18
CA PRO A 848 10.00 0.01 14.37
C PRO A 848 9.22 0.16 13.05
N ILE A 849 7.96 -0.28 13.02
CA ILE A 849 7.06 -0.06 11.88
C ILE A 849 5.76 0.55 12.38
N TRP A 850 5.30 1.61 11.70
CA TRP A 850 3.98 2.19 11.91
C TRP A 850 3.19 2.25 10.61
N LEU A 851 1.97 1.71 10.64
CA LEU A 851 1.03 1.70 9.52
C LEU A 851 -0.23 2.48 9.90
N TYR A 852 -0.35 3.72 9.42
CA TYR A 852 -1.48 4.61 9.70
C TYR A 852 -2.42 4.69 8.49
N GLY A 853 -3.65 4.18 8.63
CA GLY A 853 -4.66 4.21 7.58
C GLY A 853 -4.19 3.57 6.28
N THR A 854 -3.50 2.43 6.38
CA THR A 854 -3.02 1.69 5.21
C THR A 854 -4.04 0.66 4.75
N ALA A 855 -4.14 0.44 3.44
CA ALA A 855 -4.98 -0.61 2.87
C ALA A 855 -4.19 -1.43 1.85
N SER A 856 -4.51 -2.72 1.73
CA SER A 856 -3.92 -3.64 0.75
C SER A 856 -5.00 -4.56 0.21
N GLU A 857 -5.21 -4.57 -1.11
CA GLU A 857 -6.41 -5.17 -1.69
C GLU A 857 -6.13 -5.95 -2.97
N HIS A 858 -6.91 -7.02 -3.13
CA HIS A 858 -7.05 -7.81 -4.35
C HIS A 858 -5.77 -8.54 -4.81
N ASN A 859 -4.88 -8.89 -3.88
CA ASN A 859 -3.71 -9.70 -4.16
C ASN A 859 -4.01 -11.19 -3.95
N THR A 860 -3.40 -12.05 -4.77
CA THR A 860 -3.75 -13.48 -4.89
C THR A 860 -3.50 -14.29 -3.62
N LEU A 861 -2.36 -14.10 -2.95
CA LEU A 861 -1.95 -14.94 -1.82
C LEU A 861 -2.34 -14.33 -0.47
N TYR A 862 -2.09 -13.04 -0.30
CA TYR A 862 -2.38 -12.30 0.92
C TYR A 862 -2.36 -10.80 0.67
N GLN A 863 -3.11 -10.08 1.49
CA GLN A 863 -3.07 -8.63 1.53
C GLN A 863 -1.96 -8.13 2.45
N TYR A 864 -1.86 -8.68 3.66
CA TYR A 864 -0.73 -8.47 4.58
C TYR A 864 -0.16 -9.81 5.06
N SER A 865 1.16 -9.98 5.00
CA SER A 865 1.89 -11.10 5.61
C SER A 865 3.04 -10.58 6.46
N LEU A 866 3.06 -10.95 7.74
CA LEU A 866 4.10 -10.62 8.71
C LEU A 866 4.84 -11.90 9.06
N VAL A 867 6.12 -12.00 8.71
CA VAL A 867 6.93 -13.20 8.93
C VAL A 867 8.15 -12.84 9.74
N ASN A 868 8.35 -13.51 10.89
CA ASN A 868 9.44 -13.22 11.82
C ASN A 868 9.52 -11.73 12.25
N THR A 869 8.41 -11.01 12.15
CA THR A 869 8.34 -9.56 12.32
C THR A 869 8.37 -9.18 13.80
N LYS A 870 9.01 -8.05 14.10
CA LYS A 870 9.00 -7.46 15.44
C LYS A 870 8.66 -5.98 15.41
N ASN A 871 7.97 -5.52 16.46
CA ASN A 871 7.78 -4.11 16.76
C ASN A 871 6.99 -3.38 15.66
N LEU A 872 5.74 -3.79 15.46
CA LEU A 872 4.84 -3.19 14.48
C LEU A 872 3.58 -2.67 15.15
N PHE A 873 3.24 -1.42 14.87
CA PHE A 873 1.96 -0.82 15.19
C PHE A 873 1.18 -0.51 13.90
N ALA A 874 -0.11 -0.80 13.87
CA ALA A 874 -0.97 -0.49 12.73
C ALA A 874 -2.37 -0.05 13.18
N THR A 875 -2.91 1.02 12.58
CA THR A 875 -4.24 1.55 12.91
C THR A 875 -4.85 2.36 11.75
N MET A 876 -6.10 2.13 11.35
CA MET A 876 -6.55 0.76 11.09
C MET A 876 -6.05 0.29 9.72
N ILE A 877 -5.87 -1.03 9.59
CA ILE A 877 -5.66 -1.65 8.28
C ILE A 877 -6.99 -1.99 7.62
N GLN A 878 -6.98 -2.08 6.30
CA GLN A 878 -8.14 -2.54 5.53
C GLN A 878 -7.71 -3.45 4.38
N THR A 879 -8.52 -4.48 4.08
CA THR A 879 -8.24 -5.44 3.01
C THR A 879 -9.47 -5.96 2.29
N GLU A 880 -9.34 -6.21 0.99
CA GLU A 880 -10.32 -6.97 0.19
C GLU A 880 -9.66 -8.15 -0.54
N THR A 881 -10.36 -9.28 -0.56
CA THR A 881 -10.05 -10.43 -1.41
C THR A 881 -10.28 -10.09 -2.90
N PRO A 882 -9.44 -10.54 -3.84
CA PRO A 882 -9.69 -10.32 -5.26
C PRO A 882 -10.97 -11.00 -5.75
N TYR A 883 -11.79 -10.26 -6.50
CA TYR A 883 -13.16 -10.68 -6.82
C TYR A 883 -13.25 -11.93 -7.71
N TYR A 884 -12.18 -12.23 -8.46
CA TYR A 884 -12.08 -13.44 -9.28
C TYR A 884 -11.86 -14.72 -8.46
N GLN A 885 -11.44 -14.62 -7.20
CA GLN A 885 -11.12 -15.82 -6.41
C GLN A 885 -12.33 -16.72 -6.24
N GLY A 886 -12.05 -18.03 -6.23
CA GLY A 886 -13.00 -19.07 -6.59
C GLY A 886 -12.68 -19.63 -7.97
N THR A 887 -12.18 -18.82 -8.91
CA THR A 887 -11.62 -19.27 -10.19
C THR A 887 -10.60 -18.26 -10.77
N PRO A 888 -9.27 -18.48 -10.61
CA PRO A 888 -8.65 -19.58 -9.87
C PRO A 888 -8.68 -19.38 -8.34
N LEU A 889 -8.42 -20.46 -7.62
CA LEU A 889 -8.08 -20.43 -6.20
C LEU A 889 -6.60 -20.07 -6.02
N ALA A 890 -6.25 -19.47 -4.89
CA ALA A 890 -4.86 -19.31 -4.47
C ALA A 890 -4.16 -20.69 -4.34
N PRO A 891 -2.89 -20.83 -4.75
CA PRO A 891 -1.96 -19.76 -5.12
C PRO A 891 -2.01 -19.32 -6.58
N ALA A 892 -2.76 -20.01 -7.44
CA ALA A 892 -2.79 -19.73 -8.87
C ALA A 892 -3.34 -18.32 -9.18
N PRO A 893 -2.81 -17.63 -10.21
CA PRO A 893 -1.86 -18.10 -11.22
C PRO A 893 -0.39 -18.10 -10.80
N PHE A 894 -0.08 -17.70 -9.58
CA PHE A 894 1.28 -17.73 -9.06
C PHE A 894 1.60 -19.11 -8.47
N ASN A 895 2.89 -19.44 -8.42
CA ASN A 895 3.36 -20.56 -7.61
C ASN A 895 3.69 -20.03 -6.21
N SER A 896 3.45 -20.84 -5.18
CA SER A 896 3.99 -20.58 -3.85
C SER A 896 5.52 -20.56 -3.92
N ASP A 897 6.12 -19.56 -3.28
CA ASP A 897 7.55 -19.30 -3.29
C ASP A 897 8.09 -19.28 -1.85
N ARG A 898 8.84 -20.31 -1.52
CA ARG A 898 9.37 -20.52 -0.16
C ARG A 898 10.29 -19.38 0.31
N PRO A 899 11.23 -18.87 -0.51
CA PRO A 899 11.99 -17.66 -0.20
C PRO A 899 11.17 -16.43 0.26
N PHE A 900 9.93 -16.27 -0.18
CA PHE A 900 9.04 -15.17 0.22
C PHE A 900 8.05 -15.58 1.33
N HIS A 901 8.26 -16.75 1.93
CA HIS A 901 7.49 -17.25 3.07
C HIS A 901 5.98 -17.26 2.80
N ASP A 902 5.58 -17.64 1.60
CA ASP A 902 4.17 -17.69 1.26
C ASP A 902 3.37 -18.64 2.16
N PRO A 903 2.12 -18.28 2.47
CA PRO A 903 1.19 -19.21 3.11
C PRO A 903 0.99 -20.45 2.22
N SER A 904 0.95 -21.62 2.84
CA SER A 904 0.62 -22.86 2.13
C SER A 904 -0.90 -22.99 1.95
N PHE A 905 -1.29 -23.39 0.75
CA PHE A 905 -2.67 -23.74 0.39
C PHE A 905 -2.82 -25.23 0.07
N ASP A 906 -1.79 -26.05 0.32
CA ASP A 906 -1.75 -27.46 -0.11
C ASP A 906 -2.81 -28.32 0.57
N SER A 907 -3.27 -27.92 1.75
CA SER A 907 -4.33 -28.61 2.50
C SER A 907 -5.75 -28.13 2.14
N CYS A 908 -5.88 -27.13 1.27
CA CYS A 908 -7.18 -26.62 0.85
C CYS A 908 -7.85 -27.52 -0.18
N THR A 909 -9.01 -28.06 0.18
CA THR A 909 -9.76 -29.03 -0.65
C THR A 909 -11.17 -28.56 -1.03
N GLY A 910 -11.60 -27.40 -0.54
CA GLY A 910 -12.93 -26.82 -0.76
C GLY A 910 -12.95 -25.58 -1.66
N PRO A 911 -14.12 -25.22 -2.24
CA PRO A 911 -14.27 -24.11 -3.19
C PRO A 911 -14.14 -22.71 -2.57
N THR A 912 -14.10 -22.62 -1.24
CA THR A 912 -13.99 -21.39 -0.44
C THR A 912 -12.72 -21.38 0.44
N CYS A 913 -11.85 -22.39 0.32
CA CYS A 913 -10.64 -22.51 1.14
C CYS A 913 -9.45 -21.74 0.56
N GLY A 914 -9.19 -21.90 -0.74
CA GLY A 914 -8.04 -21.30 -1.43
C GLY A 914 -8.27 -19.83 -1.80
N TYR A 915 -8.39 -18.97 -0.78
CA TYR A 915 -8.60 -17.53 -0.90
C TYR A 915 -7.45 -16.77 -0.26
N ALA A 916 -7.25 -15.52 -0.69
CA ALA A 916 -6.20 -14.68 -0.12
C ALA A 916 -6.44 -14.44 1.37
N TRP A 917 -5.37 -14.50 2.16
CA TRP A 917 -5.42 -14.08 3.55
C TRP A 917 -5.55 -12.56 3.62
N GLY A 918 -6.51 -12.04 4.40
CA GLY A 918 -6.53 -10.62 4.75
C GLY A 918 -5.30 -10.28 5.59
N LEU A 919 -5.02 -11.11 6.60
CA LEU A 919 -3.84 -10.96 7.46
C LEU A 919 -3.24 -12.33 7.79
N ASN A 920 -1.96 -12.51 7.47
CA ASN A 920 -1.17 -13.69 7.80
C ASN A 920 -0.02 -13.27 8.76
N ILE A 921 0.08 -13.89 9.94
CA ILE A 921 1.12 -13.59 10.92
C ILE A 921 1.85 -14.89 11.27
N VAL A 922 3.14 -14.96 10.99
CA VAL A 922 4.00 -16.13 11.20
C VAL A 922 5.18 -15.75 12.09
N ASN A 923 5.35 -16.44 13.22
CA ASN A 923 6.50 -16.34 14.13
C ASN A 923 6.89 -14.88 14.52
N SER A 924 5.90 -14.00 14.67
CA SER A 924 6.09 -12.57 14.91
C SER A 924 5.76 -12.18 16.37
N SER A 925 6.31 -11.07 16.88
CA SER A 925 6.13 -10.64 18.28
C SER A 925 6.13 -9.12 18.45
N ALA A 926 5.51 -8.62 19.52
CA ALA A 926 5.28 -7.17 19.71
C ALA A 926 4.53 -6.54 18.52
N ILE A 927 3.39 -7.14 18.17
CA ILE A 927 2.54 -6.75 17.05
C ILE A 927 1.25 -6.18 17.59
N TYR A 928 0.91 -4.96 17.19
CA TYR A 928 -0.21 -4.18 17.72
C TYR A 928 -1.09 -3.72 16.55
N PHE A 929 -2.15 -4.46 16.24
CA PHE A 929 -3.19 -4.01 15.32
C PHE A 929 -4.32 -3.36 16.12
N TYR A 930 -4.53 -2.08 15.88
CA TYR A 930 -5.52 -1.24 16.54
C TYR A 930 -6.57 -0.84 15.50
N GLY A 931 -7.52 -1.75 15.27
CA GLY A 931 -8.52 -1.68 14.19
C GLY A 931 -8.06 -2.42 12.93
N ALA A 932 -8.92 -3.29 12.40
CA ALA A 932 -8.70 -3.97 11.12
C ALA A 932 -10.04 -4.26 10.44
N GLY A 933 -10.19 -3.90 9.17
CA GLY A 933 -11.38 -4.19 8.37
C GLY A 933 -11.05 -5.11 7.21
N LEU A 934 -11.42 -6.39 7.29
CA LEU A 934 -10.94 -7.42 6.37
C LEU A 934 -12.10 -8.12 5.64
N TYR A 935 -12.25 -7.90 4.34
CA TYR A 935 -13.48 -8.19 3.63
C TYR A 935 -13.31 -9.21 2.50
N ASN A 936 -14.34 -10.02 2.32
CA ASN A 936 -14.58 -10.71 1.06
C ASN A 936 -16.04 -10.48 0.65
N PHE A 937 -16.23 -10.02 -0.58
CA PHE A 937 -17.55 -9.71 -1.13
C PHE A 937 -18.02 -10.72 -2.18
N PHE A 938 -17.14 -11.59 -2.67
CA PHE A 938 -17.39 -12.36 -3.87
C PHE A 938 -16.86 -13.79 -3.78
N ASN A 939 -17.52 -14.67 -4.52
CA ASN A 939 -16.96 -15.91 -5.00
C ASN A 939 -17.09 -15.90 -6.53
N ASN A 940 -15.96 -15.73 -7.22
CA ASN A 940 -15.89 -15.64 -8.67
C ASN A 940 -16.89 -14.61 -9.25
N TYR A 941 -16.82 -13.37 -8.75
CA TYR A 941 -17.71 -12.25 -9.06
C TYR A 941 -19.21 -12.44 -8.70
N ASP A 942 -19.62 -13.58 -8.13
CA ASP A 942 -20.97 -13.77 -7.58
C ASP A 942 -21.02 -13.36 -6.09
N GLN A 943 -22.06 -12.63 -5.69
CA GLN A 943 -22.26 -12.14 -4.32
C GLN A 943 -23.27 -12.96 -3.49
N LYS A 944 -23.84 -14.05 -4.02
CA LYS A 944 -24.75 -14.95 -3.27
C LYS A 944 -24.12 -15.49 -1.98
N CYS A 945 -22.79 -15.55 -1.92
CA CYS A 945 -22.06 -15.96 -0.73
C CYS A 945 -22.22 -14.98 0.45
N LEU A 946 -22.66 -13.74 0.24
CA LEU A 946 -22.91 -12.76 1.30
C LEU A 946 -24.04 -13.15 2.26
N ASP A 947 -24.95 -14.03 1.84
CA ASP A 947 -25.99 -14.63 2.70
C ASP A 947 -25.41 -15.60 3.74
N TRP A 948 -24.16 -16.05 3.53
CA TRP A 948 -23.46 -17.03 4.36
C TRP A 948 -22.03 -16.55 4.62
N PHE A 949 -21.07 -17.06 3.86
CA PHE A 949 -19.67 -16.63 3.83
C PHE A 949 -19.10 -16.88 2.42
N CYS A 950 -18.16 -16.03 2.00
CA CYS A 950 -17.48 -16.08 0.71
C CYS A 950 -16.13 -16.80 0.76
N GLN A 951 -15.48 -16.82 1.93
CA GLN A 951 -14.27 -17.63 2.17
C GLN A 951 -14.30 -18.32 3.54
N ASP A 952 -13.50 -19.37 3.68
CA ASP A 952 -13.47 -20.17 4.91
C ASP A 952 -12.76 -19.42 6.06
N SER A 953 -11.69 -18.67 5.78
CA SER A 953 -10.85 -18.05 6.82
C SER A 953 -10.23 -16.74 6.36
N MET A 954 -10.07 -15.76 7.27
CA MET A 954 -9.60 -14.40 6.95
C MET A 954 -8.26 -14.01 7.58
N VAL A 955 -8.06 -14.37 8.85
CA VAL A 955 -6.81 -14.10 9.58
C VAL A 955 -6.13 -15.41 9.96
N ASN A 956 -4.84 -15.54 9.66
CA ASN A 956 -4.00 -16.66 10.07
C ASN A 956 -2.93 -16.20 11.07
N ILE A 957 -2.76 -16.95 12.16
CA ILE A 957 -1.70 -16.73 13.17
C ILE A 957 -0.96 -18.04 13.45
N GLU A 958 0.25 -18.17 12.94
CA GLU A 958 1.13 -19.32 13.11
C GLU A 958 2.34 -18.99 13.98
N GLN A 959 2.58 -19.78 15.01
CA GLN A 959 3.60 -19.53 16.02
C GLN A 959 4.15 -20.85 16.56
N GLU A 960 5.46 -21.08 16.39
CA GLU A 960 6.14 -22.31 16.81
C GLU A 960 6.56 -22.32 18.29
N LYS A 961 6.97 -21.18 18.86
CA LYS A 961 7.34 -21.03 20.30
C LYS A 961 7.01 -19.63 20.83
N TYR A 962 6.44 -19.56 22.03
CA TYR A 962 6.02 -18.31 22.68
C TYR A 962 6.85 -17.99 23.92
N ASP A 963 7.92 -17.21 23.76
CA ASP A 963 8.71 -16.65 24.87
C ASP A 963 8.85 -15.11 24.81
N GLY A 964 8.10 -14.42 23.92
CA GLY A 964 8.21 -12.96 23.65
C GLY A 964 6.91 -12.16 23.82
N PRO A 965 6.93 -10.83 23.57
CA PRO A 965 5.74 -9.98 23.65
C PRO A 965 4.65 -10.43 22.66
N GLY A 966 3.39 -10.41 23.08
CA GLY A 966 2.26 -10.98 22.33
C GLY A 966 1.88 -10.25 21.04
N ILE A 967 0.89 -10.83 20.36
CA ILE A 967 0.12 -10.21 19.27
C ILE A 967 -1.18 -9.68 19.87
N TYR A 968 -1.51 -8.42 19.57
CA TYR A 968 -2.70 -7.72 20.02
C TYR A 968 -3.54 -7.33 18.80
N LEU A 969 -4.80 -7.80 18.75
CA LEU A 969 -5.74 -7.50 17.68
C LEU A 969 -6.96 -6.79 18.26
N PHE A 970 -6.93 -5.46 18.24
CA PHE A 970 -8.03 -4.62 18.68
C PHE A 970 -9.03 -4.30 17.58
N ASN A 971 -10.33 -4.37 17.88
CA ASN A 971 -11.43 -4.02 16.97
C ASN A 971 -11.26 -4.64 15.55
N LEU A 972 -11.09 -5.96 15.48
CA LEU A 972 -11.08 -6.69 14.22
C LEU A 972 -12.51 -6.80 13.70
N ALA A 973 -12.75 -6.33 12.48
CA ALA A 973 -13.97 -6.51 11.73
C ALA A 973 -13.68 -7.36 10.47
N THR A 974 -14.46 -8.42 10.24
CA THR A 974 -14.38 -9.21 9.02
C THR A 974 -15.72 -9.28 8.28
N LYS A 975 -15.70 -9.43 6.96
CA LYS A 975 -16.91 -9.66 6.16
C LYS A 975 -16.84 -10.99 5.41
N ALA A 976 -17.92 -11.76 5.54
CA ALA A 976 -18.19 -13.01 4.83
C ALA A 976 -17.03 -14.04 4.90
N ALA A 977 -16.45 -14.19 6.09
CA ALA A 977 -15.51 -15.27 6.39
C ALA A 977 -16.12 -16.19 7.45
N ASP A 978 -16.19 -17.51 7.21
CA ASP A 978 -16.76 -18.45 8.20
C ASP A 978 -15.96 -18.46 9.51
N THR A 979 -14.63 -18.41 9.38
CA THR A 979 -13.70 -18.26 10.49
C THR A 979 -12.99 -16.91 10.40
N MET A 980 -13.24 -16.02 11.36
CA MET A 980 -12.58 -14.72 11.45
C MET A 980 -11.07 -14.91 11.69
N VAL A 981 -10.70 -15.81 12.62
CA VAL A 981 -9.31 -16.07 13.01
C VAL A 981 -9.02 -17.57 13.12
N VAL A 982 -7.99 -18.02 12.42
CA VAL A 982 -7.34 -19.32 12.54
C VAL A 982 -6.02 -19.14 13.26
N SER A 983 -5.64 -20.10 14.11
CA SER A 983 -4.30 -20.08 14.70
C SER A 983 -3.71 -21.48 14.86
N ASN A 984 -2.43 -21.62 14.48
CA ASN A 984 -1.72 -22.90 14.40
C ASN A 984 -2.57 -23.96 13.70
N THR A 985 -3.12 -23.59 12.53
CA THR A 985 -4.00 -24.40 11.68
C THR A 985 -5.31 -24.90 12.33
N ARG A 986 -5.71 -24.31 13.47
CA ARG A 986 -6.97 -24.62 14.15
C ARG A 986 -7.91 -23.41 14.11
N PRO A 987 -9.16 -23.56 13.64
CA PRO A 987 -10.17 -22.50 13.75
C PRO A 987 -10.33 -22.07 15.21
N LYS A 988 -10.29 -20.75 15.45
CA LYS A 988 -10.42 -20.20 16.80
C LYS A 988 -11.71 -19.40 16.98
N ILE A 989 -12.06 -18.54 16.03
CA ILE A 989 -13.21 -17.62 16.17
C ILE A 989 -14.03 -17.65 14.89
N SER A 990 -15.26 -18.15 14.96
CA SER A 990 -16.24 -18.09 13.87
C SER A 990 -16.93 -16.73 13.82
N TYR A 991 -17.45 -16.30 12.67
CA TYR A 991 -18.27 -15.08 12.55
C TYR A 991 -19.61 -15.16 13.29
N LYS A 992 -20.10 -16.38 13.56
CA LYS A 992 -21.39 -16.63 14.20
C LYS A 992 -21.38 -16.12 15.64
N GLY A 993 -22.28 -15.18 15.93
CA GLY A 993 -22.41 -14.54 17.24
C GLY A 993 -21.71 -13.18 17.31
N HIS A 994 -21.03 -12.75 16.25
CA HIS A 994 -20.22 -11.52 16.24
C HIS A 994 -20.70 -10.46 15.25
N TYR A 995 -21.90 -10.62 14.67
CA TYR A 995 -22.44 -9.64 13.73
C TYR A 995 -22.47 -8.23 14.35
N ALA A 996 -21.98 -7.25 13.60
CA ALA A 996 -21.88 -5.83 13.93
C ALA A 996 -22.36 -5.02 12.72
N GLY A 997 -23.69 -4.90 12.57
CA GLY A 997 -24.30 -4.37 11.35
C GLY A 997 -24.02 -5.28 10.15
N PHE A 998 -23.16 -4.82 9.24
CA PHE A 998 -22.84 -5.52 8.00
C PHE A 998 -21.68 -6.53 8.13
N CYS A 999 -20.73 -6.27 9.03
CA CYS A 999 -19.55 -7.11 9.28
C CYS A 999 -19.76 -7.98 10.54
N SER A 1000 -18.76 -8.79 10.88
CA SER A 1000 -18.61 -9.39 12.21
C SER A 1000 -17.42 -8.76 12.93
N SER A 1001 -17.52 -8.50 14.24
CA SER A 1001 -16.47 -7.79 14.99
C SER A 1001 -16.13 -8.42 16.35
N ILE A 1002 -14.83 -8.40 16.69
CA ILE A 1002 -14.25 -8.78 17.98
C ILE A 1002 -13.23 -7.75 18.46
N ILE A 1003 -12.96 -7.71 19.77
CA ILE A 1003 -12.16 -6.65 20.40
C ILE A 1003 -10.74 -7.04 20.75
N ASP A 1004 -10.48 -8.24 21.23
CA ASP A 1004 -9.12 -8.57 21.69
C ASP A 1004 -8.90 -10.06 21.55
N LEU A 1005 -7.72 -10.41 21.04
CA LEU A 1005 -7.17 -11.75 21.01
C LEU A 1005 -5.71 -11.67 21.44
N ASN A 1006 -5.47 -11.78 22.75
CA ASN A 1006 -4.11 -11.85 23.28
C ASN A 1006 -3.50 -13.24 23.08
N HIS A 1007 -2.42 -13.32 22.31
CA HIS A 1007 -1.53 -14.49 22.29
C HIS A 1007 -0.29 -14.22 23.14
N ALA A 1008 -0.43 -14.28 24.46
CA ALA A 1008 0.70 -14.25 25.40
C ALA A 1008 0.70 -15.53 26.25
N GLY A 1009 1.87 -16.17 26.34
CA GLY A 1009 2.10 -17.36 27.15
C GLY A 1009 1.90 -17.11 28.65
N ASN A 1010 1.41 -18.13 29.36
CA ASN A 1010 1.42 -18.34 30.82
C ASN A 1010 1.03 -17.19 31.78
N GLY A 1011 0.38 -16.12 31.31
CA GLY A 1011 -0.31 -15.15 32.16
C GLY A 1011 -1.81 -15.44 32.15
N GLY A 1012 -2.27 -16.30 33.06
CA GLY A 1012 -3.69 -16.65 33.16
C GLY A 1012 -4.57 -15.42 33.35
N VAL A 1013 -5.39 -15.10 32.35
CA VAL A 1013 -6.68 -14.47 32.63
C VAL A 1013 -7.49 -15.55 33.32
N ASN A 1014 -7.61 -15.46 34.65
CA ASN A 1014 -8.53 -16.30 35.41
C ASN A 1014 -9.92 -16.23 34.73
N PRO A 1015 -10.66 -17.34 34.67
CA PRO A 1015 -12.02 -17.31 34.14
C PRO A 1015 -12.79 -16.19 34.85
N LEU A 1016 -13.52 -15.42 34.02
CA LEU A 1016 -14.52 -14.43 34.40
C LEU A 1016 -15.07 -14.71 35.81
N PRO A 1017 -15.14 -13.72 36.73
CA PRO A 1017 -15.98 -13.85 37.90
C PRO A 1017 -17.43 -14.02 37.43
N THR A 1018 -17.88 -15.27 37.28
CA THR A 1018 -19.28 -15.61 37.29
C THR A 1018 -19.74 -15.40 38.72
N ASP A 1019 -20.16 -14.19 39.08
CA ASP A 1019 -21.05 -13.94 40.21
C ASP A 1019 -21.55 -12.49 40.13
N ILE A 1020 -22.68 -12.30 39.43
CA ILE A 1020 -23.60 -11.23 39.82
C ILE A 1020 -24.35 -11.80 41.03
N PRO A 1021 -24.20 -11.25 42.25
CA PRO A 1021 -25.08 -11.65 43.34
C PRO A 1021 -26.51 -11.25 42.95
N THR A 1022 -27.36 -12.26 42.71
CA THR A 1022 -28.81 -12.09 42.62
C THR A 1022 -29.29 -11.38 43.88
N PRO A 1023 -29.96 -10.21 43.78
CA PRO A 1023 -30.67 -9.65 44.91
C PRO A 1023 -31.78 -10.64 45.30
N THR A 1024 -31.75 -11.06 46.56
CA THR A 1024 -32.77 -11.88 47.20
C THR A 1024 -34.15 -11.25 47.00
N ARG A 1025 -35.07 -12.08 46.47
CA ARG A 1025 -36.51 -11.81 46.38
C ARG A 1025 -37.03 -11.38 47.76
N ASN A 1026 -37.58 -10.19 47.87
CA ASN A 1026 -38.50 -9.83 48.96
C ASN A 1026 -39.93 -9.73 48.39
N PRO A 1027 -40.96 -10.06 49.19
CA PRO A 1027 -42.27 -10.47 48.70
C PRO A 1027 -43.10 -9.30 48.14
N ASP A 1028 -43.88 -9.66 47.13
CA ASP A 1028 -44.79 -8.85 46.32
C ASP A 1028 -45.87 -8.13 47.17
N PRO A 1029 -45.99 -6.80 47.13
CA PRO A 1029 -47.15 -6.09 47.67
C PRO A 1029 -48.32 -6.15 46.69
N THR A 1030 -49.42 -6.73 47.16
CA THR A 1030 -50.75 -6.81 46.58
C THR A 1030 -51.17 -5.63 45.67
N ARG A 1031 -51.66 -5.99 44.48
CA ARG A 1031 -52.39 -5.15 43.50
C ARG A 1031 -53.37 -4.17 44.15
N GLN A 1032 -53.23 -2.89 43.80
CA GLN A 1032 -54.37 -1.97 43.70
C GLN A 1032 -54.73 -1.73 42.21
N PRO A 1033 -56.02 -1.55 41.88
CA PRO A 1033 -56.48 -1.33 40.52
C PRO A 1033 -56.19 0.10 40.05
N ASP A 1034 -55.60 0.22 38.86
CA ASP A 1034 -55.30 1.50 38.23
C ASP A 1034 -56.58 2.18 37.68
N PRO A 1035 -56.72 3.52 37.74
CA PRO A 1035 -57.90 4.23 37.27
C PRO A 1035 -58.03 4.26 35.74
N THR A 1036 -59.24 4.10 35.26
CA THR A 1036 -59.64 4.24 33.85
C THR A 1036 -59.20 5.59 33.24
N ARG A 1037 -58.44 5.52 32.14
CA ARG A 1037 -58.01 6.65 31.31
C ARG A 1037 -59.23 7.29 30.60
N LYS A 1038 -59.36 8.62 30.69
CA LYS A 1038 -60.30 9.43 29.88
C LYS A 1038 -59.81 9.49 28.42
N PRO A 1039 -60.72 9.64 27.43
CA PRO A 1039 -60.36 9.80 26.02
C PRO A 1039 -59.81 11.21 25.75
N ASP A 1040 -58.73 11.30 24.97
CA ASP A 1040 -58.21 12.57 24.44
C ASP A 1040 -59.06 13.07 23.24
N PRO A 1041 -59.17 14.40 23.01
CA PRO A 1041 -60.03 14.97 21.98
C PRO A 1041 -59.50 14.75 20.55
N THR A 1042 -60.44 14.49 19.64
CA THR A 1042 -60.22 14.38 18.20
C THR A 1042 -59.72 15.68 17.57
N ARG A 1043 -58.67 15.58 16.76
CA ARG A 1043 -58.13 16.65 15.91
C ARG A 1043 -59.12 16.93 14.76
N LYS A 1044 -59.52 18.19 14.58
CA LYS A 1044 -60.28 18.66 13.41
C LYS A 1044 -59.42 18.63 12.14
N PRO A 1045 -60.00 18.37 10.95
CA PRO A 1045 -59.31 18.55 9.67
C PRO A 1045 -59.21 20.04 9.31
N ASP A 1046 -58.04 20.47 8.79
CA ASP A 1046 -57.84 21.79 8.19
C ASP A 1046 -58.38 21.81 6.73
N PRO A 1047 -58.84 22.95 6.21
CA PRO A 1047 -59.51 23.05 4.91
C PRO A 1047 -58.57 22.89 3.71
N THR A 1048 -59.11 22.27 2.67
CA THR A 1048 -58.55 22.16 1.32
C THR A 1048 -58.35 23.53 0.65
N HIS A 1049 -57.15 23.79 0.14
CA HIS A 1049 -56.89 24.88 -0.79
C HIS A 1049 -57.46 24.54 -2.19
N GLN A 1050 -58.25 25.46 -2.73
CA GLN A 1050 -58.75 25.43 -4.11
C GLN A 1050 -57.63 25.76 -5.12
N PRO A 1051 -57.68 25.23 -6.35
CA PRO A 1051 -56.79 25.62 -7.43
C PRO A 1051 -57.25 26.91 -8.13
N ASP A 1052 -56.30 27.82 -8.40
CA ASP A 1052 -56.50 29.04 -9.19
C ASP A 1052 -56.58 28.74 -10.71
N PRO A 1053 -57.14 29.65 -11.55
CA PRO A 1053 -57.68 29.34 -12.86
C PRO A 1053 -56.65 29.25 -13.99
N THR A 1054 -56.97 28.35 -14.92
CA THR A 1054 -56.35 28.12 -16.22
C THR A 1054 -56.27 29.37 -17.11
N HIS A 1055 -55.08 29.64 -17.66
CA HIS A 1055 -54.90 30.49 -18.83
C HIS A 1055 -55.09 29.69 -20.13
N LYS A 1056 -55.96 30.20 -21.02
CA LYS A 1056 -56.22 29.72 -22.37
C LYS A 1056 -55.00 29.88 -23.30
N PRO A 1057 -54.73 28.91 -24.19
CA PRO A 1057 -53.92 29.10 -25.39
C PRO A 1057 -54.80 29.30 -26.64
N ASP A 1058 -54.30 30.06 -27.63
CA ASP A 1058 -54.75 30.03 -29.03
C ASP A 1058 -53.70 30.73 -29.94
N PRO A 1059 -53.65 30.53 -31.26
CA PRO A 1059 -53.94 29.33 -32.07
C PRO A 1059 -52.81 28.95 -33.08
N THR A 1060 -52.73 27.63 -33.34
CA THR A 1060 -52.45 26.91 -34.61
C THR A 1060 -51.36 27.33 -35.61
N ARG A 1061 -50.58 26.31 -36.03
CA ARG A 1061 -50.48 25.95 -37.46
C ARG A 1061 -50.39 24.42 -37.66
N ASN A 1062 -51.42 23.87 -38.31
CA ASN A 1062 -51.52 22.50 -38.87
C ASN A 1062 -50.68 22.43 -40.17
N PRO A 1063 -50.27 21.26 -40.73
CA PRO A 1063 -51.15 20.16 -41.22
C PRO A 1063 -50.53 18.75 -40.97
N ASP A 1064 -51.12 17.56 -41.19
CA ASP A 1064 -52.42 17.02 -41.61
C ASP A 1064 -52.45 15.55 -41.09
N PRO A 1065 -53.61 14.93 -40.87
CA PRO A 1065 -53.74 13.54 -40.42
C PRO A 1065 -54.16 12.60 -41.57
N THR A 1066 -53.65 11.38 -41.58
CA THR A 1066 -54.40 10.23 -42.09
C THR A 1066 -54.12 8.95 -41.29
N ASN A 1067 -55.12 8.57 -40.48
CA ASN A 1067 -55.66 7.22 -40.21
C ASN A 1067 -54.71 6.04 -39.93
N ASN A 1068 -54.86 5.40 -38.75
CA ASN A 1068 -55.52 4.09 -38.61
C ASN A 1068 -55.70 3.68 -37.13
N GLY A 1069 -56.78 2.95 -36.82
CA GLY A 1069 -57.30 2.65 -35.48
C GLY A 1069 -56.47 1.70 -34.58
N PRO A 1070 -57.07 1.12 -33.50
CA PRO A 1070 -56.33 0.40 -32.47
C PRO A 1070 -55.52 -0.75 -33.08
N ALA A 1071 -54.22 -0.78 -32.76
CA ALA A 1071 -53.25 -1.67 -33.38
C ALA A 1071 -53.66 -3.15 -33.22
N LYS A 1072 -54.16 -3.78 -34.28
CA LYS A 1072 -54.46 -5.22 -34.34
C LYS A 1072 -53.27 -5.96 -34.95
N CYS A 1073 -52.82 -7.04 -34.32
CA CYS A 1073 -51.87 -7.97 -34.92
C CYS A 1073 -52.53 -8.71 -36.10
N GLN A 1074 -52.59 -8.08 -37.28
CA GLN A 1074 -53.06 -8.72 -38.50
C GLN A 1074 -51.87 -9.36 -39.23
N GLY A 1075 -51.94 -10.68 -39.45
CA GLY A 1075 -50.99 -11.42 -40.29
C GLY A 1075 -49.68 -11.88 -39.64
N ASN A 1076 -49.58 -11.89 -38.31
CA ASN A 1076 -48.36 -12.15 -37.52
C ASN A 1076 -47.09 -11.51 -38.14
N PRO A 1077 -46.88 -10.19 -37.96
CA PRO A 1077 -45.71 -9.50 -38.53
C PRO A 1077 -44.37 -9.95 -37.93
N CYS A 1078 -44.40 -10.81 -36.90
CA CYS A 1078 -43.22 -11.36 -36.25
C CYS A 1078 -42.70 -12.56 -37.06
N GLY A 1079 -41.50 -12.43 -37.61
CA GLY A 1079 -40.85 -13.52 -38.36
C GLY A 1079 -40.49 -14.71 -37.46
N GLY A 1080 -40.46 -15.91 -38.03
CA GLY A 1080 -40.10 -17.14 -37.28
C GLY A 1080 -41.26 -17.71 -36.46
N ASN A 1081 -40.96 -18.24 -35.26
CA ASN A 1081 -41.95 -18.83 -34.33
C ASN A 1081 -42.51 -17.82 -33.31
N ASP A 1082 -42.14 -16.55 -33.43
CA ASP A 1082 -42.57 -15.50 -32.51
C ASP A 1082 -44.01 -15.04 -32.84
N GLN A 1083 -44.71 -14.56 -31.83
CA GLN A 1083 -46.09 -14.09 -31.92
C GLN A 1083 -46.18 -12.59 -31.63
N CYS A 1084 -47.15 -11.92 -32.24
CA CYS A 1084 -47.44 -10.52 -31.99
C CYS A 1084 -48.44 -10.35 -30.83
N CYS A 1085 -48.10 -9.49 -29.87
CA CYS A 1085 -48.98 -9.00 -28.81
C CYS A 1085 -49.30 -7.52 -29.04
N PRO A 1086 -50.57 -7.10 -29.16
CA PRO A 1086 -50.93 -5.70 -29.18
C PRO A 1086 -50.95 -5.16 -27.74
N ASP A 1087 -49.76 -4.91 -27.20
CA ASP A 1087 -49.55 -4.41 -25.84
C ASP A 1087 -50.10 -2.98 -25.72
N ALA A 1088 -50.95 -2.74 -24.73
CA ALA A 1088 -51.63 -1.46 -24.58
C ALA A 1088 -50.74 -0.33 -24.05
N SER A 1089 -49.58 -0.64 -23.46
CA SER A 1089 -48.59 0.34 -23.01
C SER A 1089 -47.55 0.63 -24.09
N HIS A 1090 -47.17 -0.38 -24.87
CA HIS A 1090 -46.01 -0.33 -25.75
C HIS A 1090 -46.30 -0.60 -27.24
N GLY A 1091 -47.57 -0.74 -27.63
CA GLY A 1091 -47.95 -1.04 -29.01
C GLY A 1091 -47.69 -2.51 -29.41
N GLN A 1092 -47.55 -2.79 -30.70
CA GLN A 1092 -47.31 -4.17 -31.17
C GLN A 1092 -45.92 -4.66 -30.77
N GLN A 1093 -45.86 -5.75 -30.01
CA GLN A 1093 -44.63 -6.37 -29.53
C GLN A 1093 -44.53 -7.81 -30.05
N CYS A 1094 -43.39 -8.18 -30.61
CA CYS A 1094 -43.10 -9.56 -30.97
C CYS A 1094 -42.50 -10.29 -29.77
N PHE A 1095 -43.02 -11.48 -29.45
CA PHE A 1095 -42.57 -12.26 -28.32
C PHE A 1095 -42.47 -13.74 -28.65
N ASN A 1096 -41.58 -14.44 -27.96
CA ASN A 1096 -41.48 -15.89 -28.05
C ASN A 1096 -42.57 -16.56 -27.18
N PRO A 1097 -43.50 -17.35 -27.75
CA PRO A 1097 -44.61 -17.95 -27.00
C PRO A 1097 -44.18 -19.07 -26.03
N SER A 1098 -42.91 -19.47 -26.04
CA SER A 1098 -42.36 -20.40 -25.04
C SER A 1098 -42.10 -19.73 -23.69
N THR A 1099 -41.85 -18.42 -23.65
CA THR A 1099 -41.48 -17.67 -22.44
C THR A 1099 -42.49 -16.61 -22.05
N TYR A 1100 -43.21 -16.03 -23.00
CA TYR A 1100 -44.18 -14.96 -22.76
C TYR A 1100 -45.56 -15.27 -23.36
N ARG A 1101 -46.55 -14.49 -22.94
CA ARG A 1101 -47.93 -14.51 -23.46
C ARG A 1101 -48.49 -13.10 -23.51
N CYS A 1102 -49.40 -12.87 -24.44
CA CYS A 1102 -50.24 -11.67 -24.43
C CYS A 1102 -51.41 -11.89 -23.46
N ALA A 1103 -51.33 -11.36 -22.25
CA ALA A 1103 -52.34 -11.51 -21.21
C ALA A 1103 -53.40 -10.39 -21.33
N VAL A 1104 -54.67 -10.77 -21.43
CA VAL A 1104 -55.79 -9.83 -21.27
C VAL A 1104 -55.89 -9.47 -19.79
N ASP A 1105 -55.94 -8.17 -19.51
CA ASP A 1105 -56.13 -7.61 -18.19
C ASP A 1105 -57.61 -7.60 -17.85
N ASP A 1106 -57.95 -8.31 -16.78
CA ASP A 1106 -59.35 -8.50 -16.35
C ASP A 1106 -60.01 -7.19 -15.89
N SER A 1107 -59.22 -6.16 -15.57
CA SER A 1107 -59.73 -4.88 -15.05
C SER A 1107 -60.09 -3.86 -16.13
N ASN A 1108 -59.43 -3.91 -17.28
CA ASN A 1108 -59.60 -2.91 -18.34
C ASN A 1108 -59.81 -3.52 -19.74
N GLY A 1109 -59.76 -4.85 -19.87
CA GLY A 1109 -59.98 -5.60 -21.11
C GLY A 1109 -58.89 -5.42 -22.17
N LYS A 1110 -57.79 -4.75 -21.84
CA LYS A 1110 -56.65 -4.54 -22.75
C LYS A 1110 -55.63 -5.66 -22.61
N THR A 1111 -54.79 -5.84 -23.61
CA THR A 1111 -53.74 -6.87 -23.61
C THR A 1111 -52.39 -6.26 -23.22
N TYR A 1112 -51.63 -7.00 -22.42
CA TYR A 1112 -50.28 -6.67 -22.00
C TYR A 1112 -49.37 -7.90 -22.15
N LEU A 1113 -48.11 -7.69 -22.53
CA LEU A 1113 -47.14 -8.77 -22.66
C LEU A 1113 -46.60 -9.16 -21.29
N CYS A 1114 -46.89 -10.38 -20.86
CA CYS A 1114 -46.48 -10.92 -19.56
C CYS A 1114 -45.74 -12.25 -19.72
N SER A 1115 -45.03 -12.70 -18.68
CA SER A 1115 -44.43 -14.04 -18.65
C SER A 1115 -45.51 -15.10 -18.84
N LYS A 1116 -45.16 -16.27 -19.39
CA LYS A 1116 -46.13 -17.31 -19.80
C LYS A 1116 -47.11 -17.75 -18.70
N GLU A 1117 -46.72 -17.73 -17.44
CA GLU A 1117 -47.56 -18.10 -16.30
C GLU A 1117 -48.28 -16.92 -15.63
N ASP A 1118 -47.95 -15.69 -16.00
CA ASP A 1118 -48.45 -14.48 -15.35
C ASP A 1118 -49.81 -14.01 -15.92
N GLY A 1119 -50.53 -13.24 -15.10
CA GLY A 1119 -51.73 -12.46 -15.45
C GLY A 1119 -51.43 -10.99 -15.58
N SER A 1120 -52.44 -10.20 -15.96
CA SER A 1120 -52.34 -8.74 -15.97
C SER A 1120 -53.47 -8.12 -15.15
N CYS A 1121 -53.13 -7.11 -14.34
CA CYS A 1121 -54.07 -6.35 -13.52
C CYS A 1121 -53.68 -4.87 -13.55
N ASN A 1122 -54.61 -4.02 -14.00
CA ASN A 1122 -54.44 -2.58 -14.17
C ASN A 1122 -53.12 -2.16 -14.86
N GLY A 1123 -52.75 -2.89 -15.92
CA GLY A 1123 -51.57 -2.63 -16.74
C GLY A 1123 -50.25 -3.20 -16.20
N GLN A 1124 -50.29 -4.03 -15.16
CA GLN A 1124 -49.11 -4.68 -14.57
C GLN A 1124 -49.23 -6.20 -14.60
N CYS A 1125 -48.12 -6.90 -14.86
CA CYS A 1125 -48.08 -8.37 -14.85
C CYS A 1125 -47.93 -8.91 -13.42
N TYR A 1126 -48.57 -10.03 -13.10
CA TYR A 1126 -48.52 -10.64 -11.77
C TYR A 1126 -48.53 -12.18 -11.83
N ASN A 1127 -47.93 -12.84 -10.83
CA ASN A 1127 -47.94 -14.30 -10.72
C ASN A 1127 -49.33 -14.80 -10.30
N LYS A 1128 -49.99 -15.56 -11.18
CA LYS A 1128 -51.34 -16.10 -10.94
C LYS A 1128 -51.41 -17.15 -9.84
N ARG A 1129 -50.28 -17.72 -9.41
CA ARG A 1129 -50.24 -18.67 -8.29
C ARG A 1129 -50.43 -17.98 -6.96
N ASP A 1130 -49.84 -16.80 -6.82
CA ASP A 1130 -49.78 -16.07 -5.55
C ASP A 1130 -50.90 -15.02 -5.44
N TYR A 1131 -51.39 -14.51 -6.58
CA TYR A 1131 -52.38 -13.44 -6.62
C TYR A 1131 -53.49 -13.69 -7.65
N HIS A 1132 -54.64 -13.01 -7.48
CA HIS A 1132 -55.68 -12.83 -8.48
C HIS A 1132 -56.08 -11.34 -8.58
N CYS A 1133 -56.55 -10.91 -9.75
CA CYS A 1133 -57.02 -9.55 -9.98
C CYS A 1133 -58.53 -9.44 -9.67
N SER A 1134 -58.92 -8.51 -8.79
CA SER A 1134 -60.32 -8.21 -8.49
C SER A 1134 -60.52 -6.70 -8.55
N ASN A 1135 -61.38 -6.23 -9.46
CA ASN A 1135 -61.67 -4.81 -9.70
C ASN A 1135 -60.41 -3.92 -9.91
N GLY A 1136 -59.38 -4.42 -10.60
CA GLY A 1136 -58.15 -3.68 -10.87
C GLY A 1136 -57.18 -3.56 -9.70
N GLN A 1137 -57.39 -4.35 -8.65
CA GLN A 1137 -56.49 -4.49 -7.50
C GLN A 1137 -56.01 -5.94 -7.40
N LEU A 1138 -54.72 -6.14 -7.12
CA LEU A 1138 -54.16 -7.46 -6.84
C LEU A 1138 -54.55 -7.91 -5.44
N GLN A 1139 -55.12 -9.10 -5.33
CA GLN A 1139 -55.45 -9.77 -4.08
C GLN A 1139 -54.67 -11.07 -3.99
N HIS A 1140 -54.14 -11.41 -2.83
CA HIS A 1140 -53.45 -12.68 -2.63
C HIS A 1140 -54.45 -13.84 -2.70
N ASN A 1141 -54.07 -14.94 -3.34
CA ASN A 1141 -54.89 -16.17 -3.43
C ASN A 1141 -55.07 -16.86 -2.08
#